data_AF-A0A9W9WGV8-F1
#
_entry.id   AF-A0A9W9WGV8-F1
#
_cell.length_a   1.000
_cell.length_b   1.000
_cell.length_c   1.000
_cell.angle_alpha   90.00
_cell.angle_beta   90.00
_cell.angle_gamma   90.00
#
_symmetry.space_group_name_H-M   'P 1'
#
loop_
_entity.id
_entity.type
_entity.pdbx_description
1 polymer ?
#
loop_
_entity_poly.entity_id
_entity_poly.type
_entity_poly.pdbx_seq_one_letter_code
_entity_poly.pdbx_strand_id
1 'polypeptide(L)'
;MMSSNDISGFLIHCTFNDILLGGISVYLIYGIFLCIYRLTLHPLAQFPGPKLAAATFWYEFYYDLFPHKLRYLWKVEEMHKKYGPIVRINPIHLHINDPNYLDEIYAGGNRKRNRDPWYYRSEPNGPLGWSVFQTVDHDVHRMRRAALNRFFSKRSVQEHEQMIIEKIEALCGRFAEACRTGDVVSLTFACGALTMDVISAYAFGTETDNLTRQDFGAENLEAYSKLSQFGPVGRQFPGIAKACLTLIPSSLMHRISPAAALIPRNRLLFRGMIEDSVLQQEREKEGKLESLSEGEKKSQKNKSIFQDILRSNLPLSEKAPARLAAEANLLLIAGTETTARALSVVLFHILDNPQTLLLLREELAPLMPHPNAQVSVAALEALRFFPAVITEGIRLSHVVSSRMPRYAPEEKLRYGKWSIPVGARVMQSHYLHHMNTDIFPDPYTFNPNRWLDNPGLKQNYFMGFGKGSRICLGINLVYAELYLAVASLMTRFDMRLHDTVRERDVDVKRDCIIGLPSAEGQGIRGNHLLIIMAPISKIALGPLDHIAAWNIPQSVIYLSLKHDVTVLDAFTLLQEGLRRTFAQIPWLNGRVHRQTEDTTGWRPGQLEIRFEPPSLEGPPHQLRFNELETDLKFSDLRDHGFPLDTFKEETLLWAMPFKPDFEKGTEVLTAQANFLPGGLRPCSFCGEPGLRRHRDALRDTDLGQPLQLVDDEYDDEQPT
;
A
#
# COMPACT_ATOMS: atom_id res chain seq x y z
N MET A 1 -74.88 -17.06 8.39
CA MET A 1 -74.89 -15.90 9.31
C MET A 1 -74.73 -16.44 10.72
N MET A 2 -73.52 -16.38 11.29
CA MET A 2 -73.30 -16.69 12.71
C MET A 2 -73.84 -15.51 13.53
N SER A 3 -74.54 -15.80 14.63
CA SER A 3 -75.18 -14.78 15.46
C SER A 3 -74.11 -13.93 16.18
N SER A 4 -74.40 -12.67 16.49
CA SER A 4 -73.47 -11.79 17.22
C SER A 4 -73.11 -12.31 18.62
N ASN A 5 -73.86 -13.30 19.14
CA ASN A 5 -73.63 -13.94 20.43
C ASN A 5 -72.59 -15.09 20.36
N ASP A 6 -72.31 -15.64 19.18
CA ASP A 6 -71.31 -16.72 19.03
C ASP A 6 -69.87 -16.18 18.95
N ILE A 7 -69.70 -14.97 18.41
CA ILE A 7 -68.39 -14.31 18.30
C ILE A 7 -67.94 -13.78 19.67
N SER A 8 -68.88 -13.32 20.50
CA SER A 8 -68.59 -12.90 21.88
C SER A 8 -68.20 -14.09 22.77
N GLY A 9 -68.86 -15.24 22.64
CA GLY A 9 -68.47 -16.48 23.36
C GLY A 9 -67.08 -17.01 22.97
N PHE A 10 -66.70 -16.91 21.68
CA PHE A 10 -65.39 -17.37 21.20
C PHE A 10 -64.23 -16.50 21.70
N LEU A 11 -64.43 -15.19 21.82
CA LEU A 11 -63.42 -14.27 22.36
C LEU A 11 -63.27 -14.37 23.89
N ILE A 12 -64.31 -14.81 24.61
CA ILE A 12 -64.29 -14.98 26.07
C ILE A 12 -63.52 -16.25 26.50
N HIS A 13 -63.33 -17.23 25.61
CA HIS A 13 -62.64 -18.50 25.90
C HIS A 13 -61.25 -18.63 25.25
N CYS A 14 -60.79 -17.65 24.48
CA CYS A 14 -59.51 -17.72 23.79
C CYS A 14 -58.38 -17.47 24.79
N THR A 15 -57.63 -18.52 25.16
CA THR A 15 -56.50 -18.37 26.07
C THR A 15 -55.31 -17.73 25.35
N PHE A 16 -54.36 -17.15 26.10
CA PHE A 16 -53.10 -16.64 25.54
C PHE A 16 -52.37 -17.72 24.71
N ASN A 17 -52.47 -18.99 25.11
CA ASN A 17 -51.90 -20.11 24.39
C ASN A 17 -52.59 -20.34 23.03
N ASP A 18 -53.91 -20.19 22.95
CA ASP A 18 -54.66 -20.33 21.70
C ASP A 18 -54.30 -19.22 20.71
N ILE A 19 -54.14 -17.98 21.20
CA ILE A 19 -53.69 -16.84 20.39
C ILE A 19 -52.26 -17.08 19.89
N LEU A 20 -51.36 -17.57 20.77
CA LEU A 20 -49.97 -17.86 20.42
C LEU A 20 -49.88 -19.00 19.39
N LEU A 21 -50.59 -20.10 19.60
CA LEU A 21 -50.63 -21.26 18.69
C LEU A 21 -51.26 -20.89 17.35
N GLY A 22 -52.35 -20.11 17.36
CA GLY A 22 -52.97 -19.55 16.16
C GLY A 22 -51.99 -18.67 15.39
N GLY A 23 -51.27 -17.78 16.08
CA GLY A 23 -50.24 -16.93 15.49
C GLY A 23 -49.08 -17.71 14.86
N ILE A 24 -48.56 -18.72 15.56
CA ILE A 24 -47.52 -19.63 15.05
C ILE A 24 -48.02 -20.37 13.81
N SER A 25 -49.25 -20.89 13.83
CA SER A 25 -49.85 -21.61 12.71
C SER A 25 -49.98 -20.74 11.47
N VAL A 26 -50.49 -19.51 11.62
CA VAL A 26 -50.57 -18.52 10.53
C VAL A 26 -49.19 -18.19 9.97
N TYR A 27 -48.19 -18.00 10.85
CA TYR A 27 -46.81 -17.72 10.44
C TYR A 27 -46.19 -18.88 9.64
N LEU A 28 -46.39 -20.13 10.09
CA LEU A 28 -45.90 -21.32 9.39
C LEU A 28 -46.58 -21.50 8.03
N ILE A 29 -47.91 -21.33 7.97
CA ILE A 29 -48.68 -21.38 6.72
C ILE A 29 -48.16 -20.31 5.74
N TYR A 30 -48.00 -19.07 6.20
CA TYR A 30 -47.42 -18.00 5.41
C TYR A 30 -46.01 -18.37 4.91
N GLY A 31 -45.16 -18.94 5.76
CA GLY A 31 -43.83 -19.41 5.41
C GLY A 31 -43.84 -20.47 4.29
N ILE A 32 -44.75 -21.44 4.37
CA ILE A 32 -44.92 -22.48 3.35
C ILE A 32 -45.36 -21.88 2.02
N PHE A 33 -46.42 -21.06 2.02
CA PHE A 33 -46.90 -20.38 0.81
C PHE A 33 -45.82 -19.50 0.18
N LEU A 34 -45.07 -18.78 1.00
CA LEU A 34 -43.95 -17.95 0.55
C LEU A 34 -42.84 -18.78 -0.09
N CYS A 35 -42.51 -19.95 0.45
CA CYS A 35 -41.56 -20.88 -0.13
C CYS A 35 -42.04 -21.39 -1.50
N ILE A 36 -43.30 -21.83 -1.58
CA ILE A 36 -43.90 -22.29 -2.84
C ILE A 36 -43.82 -21.18 -3.88
N TYR A 37 -44.30 -19.98 -3.55
CA TYR A 37 -44.24 -18.81 -4.44
C TYR A 37 -42.81 -18.53 -4.93
N ARG A 38 -41.82 -18.48 -4.02
CA ARG A 38 -40.42 -18.18 -4.36
C ARG A 38 -39.78 -19.22 -5.27
N LEU A 39 -40.19 -20.48 -5.17
CA LEU A 39 -39.63 -21.60 -5.92
C LEU A 39 -40.31 -21.83 -7.27
N THR A 40 -41.58 -21.46 -7.43
CA THR A 40 -42.35 -21.78 -8.64
C THR A 40 -42.84 -20.55 -9.40
N LEU A 41 -43.43 -19.56 -8.72
CA LEU A 41 -44.13 -18.43 -9.37
C LEU A 41 -43.29 -17.15 -9.43
N HIS A 42 -42.27 -17.02 -8.58
CA HIS A 42 -41.44 -15.83 -8.53
C HIS A 42 -40.71 -15.60 -9.87
N PRO A 43 -40.54 -14.35 -10.36
CA PRO A 43 -39.88 -14.08 -11.64
C PRO A 43 -38.45 -14.63 -11.76
N LEU A 44 -37.80 -14.87 -10.61
CA LEU A 44 -36.47 -15.47 -10.54
C LEU A 44 -36.46 -17.00 -10.39
N ALA A 45 -37.62 -17.68 -10.41
CA ALA A 45 -37.73 -19.14 -10.24
C ALA A 45 -37.05 -19.93 -11.38
N GLN A 46 -36.99 -19.33 -12.58
CA GLN A 46 -36.34 -19.91 -13.75
C GLN A 46 -34.81 -19.99 -13.66
N PHE A 47 -34.18 -19.18 -12.80
CA PHE A 47 -32.72 -19.11 -12.71
C PHE A 47 -32.18 -20.28 -11.86
N PRO A 48 -31.02 -20.84 -12.22
CA PRO A 48 -30.45 -21.97 -11.50
C PRO A 48 -29.87 -21.54 -10.15
N GLY A 49 -29.78 -22.48 -9.20
CA GLY A 49 -29.22 -22.24 -7.87
C GLY A 49 -29.79 -23.19 -6.83
N PRO A 50 -29.25 -23.20 -5.59
CA PRO A 50 -29.78 -24.02 -4.51
C PRO A 50 -31.23 -23.64 -4.19
N LYS A 51 -32.14 -24.63 -4.15
CA LYS A 51 -33.55 -24.39 -3.84
C LYS A 51 -33.73 -23.78 -2.45
N LEU A 52 -32.92 -24.19 -1.46
CA LEU A 52 -32.96 -23.61 -0.12
C LEU A 52 -32.58 -22.12 -0.12
N ALA A 53 -31.55 -21.74 -0.89
CA ALA A 53 -31.18 -20.33 -1.07
C ALA A 53 -32.29 -19.52 -1.76
N ALA A 54 -32.92 -20.08 -2.79
CA ALA A 54 -34.05 -19.43 -3.46
C ALA A 54 -35.29 -19.27 -2.54
N ALA A 55 -35.51 -20.19 -1.60
CA ALA A 55 -36.65 -20.16 -0.68
C ALA A 55 -36.48 -19.15 0.47
N THR A 56 -35.28 -18.99 1.01
CA THR A 56 -35.08 -18.23 2.25
C THR A 56 -33.75 -17.48 2.35
N PHE A 57 -33.76 -16.33 3.06
CA PHE A 57 -32.56 -15.58 3.43
C PHE A 57 -31.72 -16.27 4.51
N TRP A 58 -32.30 -17.24 5.23
CA TRP A 58 -31.58 -18.01 6.25
C TRP A 58 -30.38 -18.78 5.69
N TYR A 59 -30.40 -19.11 4.40
CA TYR A 59 -29.28 -19.77 3.74
C TYR A 59 -28.04 -18.85 3.67
N GLU A 60 -28.21 -17.62 3.21
CA GLU A 60 -27.14 -16.61 3.20
C GLU A 60 -26.70 -16.27 4.63
N PHE A 61 -27.67 -16.05 5.52
CA PHE A 61 -27.40 -15.73 6.92
C PHE A 61 -26.63 -16.84 7.66
N TYR A 62 -26.92 -18.10 7.35
CA TYR A 62 -26.19 -19.25 7.90
C TYR A 62 -24.70 -19.11 7.59
N TYR A 63 -24.30 -18.98 6.32
CA TYR A 63 -22.89 -18.88 5.94
C TYR A 63 -22.22 -17.54 6.30
N ASP A 64 -22.99 -16.49 6.52
CA ASP A 64 -22.47 -15.22 7.02
C ASP A 64 -22.17 -15.25 8.54
N LEU A 65 -22.74 -16.17 9.33
CA LEU A 65 -22.51 -16.25 10.78
C LEU A 65 -21.94 -17.57 11.29
N PHE A 66 -22.24 -18.69 10.64
CA PHE A 66 -21.93 -20.06 11.07
C PHE A 66 -21.41 -20.92 9.89
N PRO A 67 -20.60 -21.96 10.14
CA PRO A 67 -19.72 -22.18 11.28
C PRO A 67 -18.48 -21.26 11.26
N HIS A 68 -18.17 -20.68 10.09
CA HIS A 68 -17.04 -19.78 9.87
C HIS A 68 -17.61 -18.43 9.41
N LYS A 69 -17.60 -17.43 10.31
CA LYS A 69 -18.23 -16.11 10.12
C LYS A 69 -17.83 -15.46 8.78
N LEU A 70 -18.78 -14.86 8.07
CA LEU A 70 -18.61 -14.03 6.87
C LEU A 70 -18.02 -14.77 5.65
N ARG A 71 -18.48 -16.01 5.39
CA ARG A 71 -17.93 -16.89 4.34
C ARG A 71 -18.85 -17.09 3.13
N TYR A 72 -19.94 -16.33 3.02
CA TYR A 72 -20.92 -16.58 1.96
C TYR A 72 -20.37 -16.37 0.53
N LEU A 73 -19.37 -15.50 0.37
CA LEU A 73 -18.63 -15.30 -0.88
C LEU A 73 -18.10 -16.60 -1.51
N TRP A 74 -17.36 -17.41 -0.74
CA TRP A 74 -16.81 -18.68 -1.22
C TRP A 74 -17.91 -19.71 -1.47
N LYS A 75 -19.01 -19.64 -0.71
CA LYS A 75 -20.17 -20.49 -1.01
C LYS A 75 -20.80 -20.15 -2.36
N VAL A 76 -20.84 -18.87 -2.74
CA VAL A 76 -21.28 -18.44 -4.08
C VAL A 76 -20.33 -18.93 -5.17
N GLU A 77 -19.02 -18.94 -4.93
CA GLU A 77 -18.04 -19.54 -5.84
C GLU A 77 -18.34 -21.03 -6.11
N GLU A 78 -18.58 -21.81 -5.05
CA GLU A 78 -19.00 -23.22 -5.19
C GLU A 78 -20.29 -23.37 -5.99
N MET A 79 -21.24 -22.44 -5.82
CA MET A 79 -22.46 -22.46 -6.62
C MET A 79 -22.18 -22.21 -8.10
N HIS A 80 -21.26 -21.32 -8.45
CA HIS A 80 -20.88 -21.11 -9.85
C HIS A 80 -20.27 -22.36 -10.49
N LYS A 81 -19.43 -23.08 -9.74
CA LYS A 81 -18.87 -24.37 -10.17
C LYS A 81 -19.96 -25.41 -10.45
N LYS A 82 -21.08 -25.37 -9.72
CA LYS A 82 -22.18 -26.35 -9.84
C LYS A 82 -23.29 -25.95 -10.83
N TYR A 83 -23.67 -24.68 -10.86
CA TYR A 83 -24.89 -24.20 -11.54
C TYR A 83 -24.60 -23.35 -12.79
N GLY A 84 -23.34 -22.98 -13.02
CA GLY A 84 -22.90 -22.19 -14.17
C GLY A 84 -22.72 -20.69 -13.87
N PRO A 85 -22.59 -19.84 -14.90
CA PRO A 85 -22.10 -18.47 -14.75
C PRO A 85 -23.13 -17.47 -14.17
N ILE A 86 -24.42 -17.85 -14.08
CA ILE A 86 -25.47 -17.06 -13.44
C ILE A 86 -26.20 -17.93 -12.42
N VAL A 87 -26.35 -17.44 -11.19
CA VAL A 87 -26.91 -18.21 -10.07
C VAL A 87 -27.83 -17.35 -9.23
N ARG A 88 -28.99 -17.89 -8.85
CA ARG A 88 -29.84 -17.31 -7.80
C ARG A 88 -29.31 -17.70 -6.42
N ILE A 89 -28.74 -16.71 -5.74
CA ILE A 89 -28.03 -16.90 -4.47
C ILE A 89 -28.90 -16.59 -3.24
N ASN A 90 -30.04 -15.93 -3.39
CA ASN A 90 -31.02 -15.81 -2.31
C ASN A 90 -32.41 -15.56 -2.94
N PRO A 91 -33.48 -15.28 -2.17
CA PRO A 91 -34.80 -15.07 -2.75
C PRO A 91 -34.89 -13.96 -3.82
N ILE A 92 -34.02 -12.95 -3.78
CA ILE A 92 -34.13 -11.74 -4.62
C ILE A 92 -32.87 -11.40 -5.44
N HIS A 93 -31.75 -12.09 -5.22
CA HIS A 93 -30.44 -11.79 -5.79
C HIS A 93 -29.99 -12.83 -6.81
N LEU A 94 -29.54 -12.34 -7.96
CA LEU A 94 -28.78 -13.08 -8.96
C LEU A 94 -27.30 -12.68 -8.87
N HIS A 95 -26.42 -13.67 -8.80
CA HIS A 95 -24.98 -13.47 -8.93
C HIS A 95 -24.53 -13.95 -10.31
N ILE A 96 -23.70 -13.14 -10.98
CA ILE A 96 -23.07 -13.46 -12.25
C ILE A 96 -21.56 -13.52 -12.03
N ASN A 97 -20.91 -14.57 -12.53
CA ASN A 97 -19.47 -14.69 -12.52
C ASN A 97 -18.96 -14.68 -13.97
N ASP A 98 -19.05 -13.51 -14.59
CA ASP A 98 -18.66 -13.27 -15.98
C ASP A 98 -18.01 -11.89 -16.09
N PRO A 99 -16.68 -11.84 -16.27
CA PRO A 99 -15.92 -10.59 -16.36
C PRO A 99 -16.41 -9.62 -17.43
N ASN A 100 -16.94 -10.14 -18.53
CA ASN A 100 -17.37 -9.33 -19.66
C ASN A 100 -18.76 -8.71 -19.45
N TYR A 101 -19.43 -9.05 -18.35
CA TYR A 101 -20.75 -8.53 -17.99
C TYR A 101 -20.71 -7.40 -16.94
N LEU A 102 -19.52 -6.92 -16.57
CA LEU A 102 -19.37 -5.85 -15.59
C LEU A 102 -20.07 -4.55 -16.01
N ASP A 103 -19.95 -4.14 -17.28
CA ASP A 103 -20.49 -2.86 -17.75
C ASP A 103 -22.02 -2.86 -17.86
N GLU A 104 -22.64 -4.04 -17.91
CA GLU A 104 -24.10 -4.18 -17.84
C GLU A 104 -24.63 -3.97 -16.41
N ILE A 105 -23.93 -4.47 -15.40
CA ILE A 105 -24.32 -4.35 -13.99
C ILE A 105 -23.91 -2.96 -13.44
N TYR A 106 -22.67 -2.56 -13.70
CA TYR A 106 -22.04 -1.33 -13.20
C TYR A 106 -21.95 -0.27 -14.29
N ALA A 107 -23.08 0.02 -14.93
CA ALA A 107 -23.13 0.92 -16.07
C ALA A 107 -22.72 2.37 -15.74
N GLY A 108 -22.05 3.00 -16.71
CA GLY A 108 -21.77 4.43 -16.75
C GLY A 108 -22.77 5.22 -17.61
N GLY A 109 -22.54 6.53 -17.72
CA GLY A 109 -23.32 7.41 -18.59
C GLY A 109 -24.78 7.57 -18.14
N ASN A 110 -25.70 7.51 -19.10
CA ASN A 110 -27.13 7.74 -18.88
C ASN A 110 -27.92 6.49 -18.45
N ARG A 111 -27.27 5.33 -18.33
CA ARG A 111 -27.93 4.08 -17.91
C ARG A 111 -28.09 4.06 -16.41
N LYS A 112 -29.34 4.11 -15.94
CA LYS A 112 -29.63 4.16 -14.50
C LYS A 112 -29.40 2.81 -13.83
N ARG A 113 -28.69 2.86 -12.71
CA ARG A 113 -28.44 1.72 -11.82
C ARG A 113 -28.68 2.17 -10.38
N ASN A 114 -29.65 1.53 -9.74
CA ASN A 114 -29.96 1.75 -8.33
C ASN A 114 -29.24 0.71 -7.47
N ARG A 115 -28.89 1.09 -6.24
CA ARG A 115 -28.36 0.14 -5.25
C ARG A 115 -29.49 -0.69 -4.66
N ASP A 116 -29.19 -1.90 -4.20
CA ASP A 116 -30.20 -2.70 -3.51
C ASP A 116 -30.48 -2.19 -2.08
N PRO A 117 -31.70 -1.70 -1.76
CA PRO A 117 -32.02 -1.20 -0.43
C PRO A 117 -31.90 -2.27 0.66
N TRP A 118 -32.16 -3.54 0.34
CA TRP A 118 -32.06 -4.64 1.31
C TRP A 118 -30.60 -4.89 1.71
N TYR A 119 -29.69 -4.95 0.73
CA TYR A 119 -28.28 -5.19 0.98
C TYR A 119 -27.57 -4.04 1.70
N TYR A 120 -27.81 -2.79 1.28
CA TYR A 120 -27.12 -1.63 1.85
C TYR A 120 -27.77 -1.07 3.10
N ARG A 121 -28.97 -1.54 3.47
CA ARG A 121 -29.73 -1.06 4.63
C ARG A 121 -29.82 0.47 4.65
N SER A 122 -30.17 1.02 3.50
CA SER A 122 -30.34 2.45 3.27
C SER A 122 -31.58 2.98 4.00
N GLU A 123 -31.51 3.06 5.33
CA GLU A 123 -32.52 3.70 6.14
C GLU A 123 -32.20 5.20 6.23
N PRO A 124 -33.12 6.10 5.86
CA PRO A 124 -32.89 7.54 5.92
C PRO A 124 -32.22 8.02 7.23
N ASN A 125 -32.67 7.51 8.38
CA ASN A 125 -32.20 7.96 9.69
C ASN A 125 -31.05 7.13 10.30
N GLY A 126 -30.49 6.18 9.54
CA GLY A 126 -29.36 5.34 9.95
C GLY A 126 -28.02 6.10 9.97
N PRO A 127 -26.97 5.58 10.64
CA PRO A 127 -25.68 6.27 10.78
C PRO A 127 -24.97 6.66 9.46
N LEU A 128 -25.22 5.91 8.38
CA LEU A 128 -24.72 6.19 7.02
C LEU A 128 -25.88 6.39 6.03
N GLY A 129 -27.11 6.39 6.53
CA GLY A 129 -28.37 6.32 5.79
C GLY A 129 -28.55 7.33 4.68
N TRP A 130 -28.18 8.57 5.01
CA TRP A 130 -28.31 9.68 4.10
C TRP A 130 -27.08 9.94 3.23
N SER A 131 -25.96 9.25 3.46
CA SER A 131 -24.71 9.47 2.72
C SER A 131 -24.80 9.10 1.22
N VAL A 132 -23.86 9.59 0.41
CA VAL A 132 -23.76 9.24 -1.01
C VAL A 132 -23.63 7.72 -1.21
N PHE A 133 -22.93 7.01 -0.32
CA PHE A 133 -22.75 5.56 -0.41
C PHE A 133 -24.06 4.79 -0.26
N GLN A 134 -24.92 5.15 0.70
CA GLN A 134 -26.18 4.44 0.91
C GLN A 134 -27.33 4.95 0.02
N THR A 135 -27.09 5.97 -0.80
CA THR A 135 -28.13 6.51 -1.69
C THR A 135 -28.53 5.50 -2.76
N VAL A 136 -29.76 5.00 -2.66
CA VAL A 136 -30.34 3.97 -3.54
C VAL A 136 -30.57 4.51 -4.95
N ASP A 137 -31.30 5.62 -5.05
CA ASP A 137 -31.71 6.20 -6.33
C ASP A 137 -30.52 6.74 -7.12
N HIS A 138 -30.58 6.61 -8.45
CA HIS A 138 -29.52 7.04 -9.37
C HIS A 138 -29.38 8.56 -9.44
N ASP A 139 -30.48 9.28 -9.59
CA ASP A 139 -30.48 10.71 -9.86
C ASP A 139 -30.16 11.48 -8.57
N VAL A 140 -30.70 11.05 -7.42
CA VAL A 140 -30.34 11.60 -6.10
C VAL A 140 -28.86 11.40 -5.80
N HIS A 141 -28.31 10.22 -6.11
CA HIS A 141 -26.88 9.99 -5.94
C HIS A 141 -26.06 10.89 -6.86
N ARG A 142 -26.44 11.01 -8.14
CA ARG A 142 -25.73 11.84 -9.11
C ARG A 142 -25.63 13.29 -8.61
N MET A 143 -26.73 13.84 -8.08
CA MET A 143 -26.76 15.17 -7.49
C MET A 143 -25.80 15.29 -6.30
N ARG A 144 -25.90 14.39 -5.31
CA ARG A 144 -25.04 14.38 -4.12
C ARG A 144 -23.56 14.23 -4.48
N ARG A 145 -23.27 13.32 -5.40
CA ARG A 145 -21.92 13.04 -5.90
C ARG A 145 -21.32 14.24 -6.63
N ALA A 146 -22.11 14.94 -7.44
CA ALA A 146 -21.65 16.12 -8.17
C ALA A 146 -21.15 17.22 -7.23
N ALA A 147 -21.80 17.42 -6.08
CA ALA A 147 -21.35 18.39 -5.07
C ALA A 147 -20.00 18.03 -4.43
N LEU A 148 -19.64 16.75 -4.40
CA LEU A 148 -18.39 16.25 -3.81
C LEU A 148 -17.24 16.15 -4.81
N ASN A 149 -17.52 15.90 -6.09
CA ASN A 149 -16.50 15.58 -7.10
C ASN A 149 -15.34 16.59 -7.18
N ARG A 150 -15.61 17.90 -7.02
CA ARG A 150 -14.56 18.93 -7.10
C ARG A 150 -13.46 18.74 -6.07
N PHE A 151 -13.83 18.32 -4.86
CA PHE A 151 -12.91 18.14 -3.73
C PHE A 151 -12.08 16.87 -3.83
N PHE A 152 -12.40 15.94 -4.73
CA PHE A 152 -11.61 14.71 -4.94
C PHE A 152 -11.08 14.61 -6.36
N SER A 153 -11.10 15.73 -7.09
CA SER A 153 -10.45 15.85 -8.39
C SER A 153 -8.93 15.76 -8.24
N LYS A 154 -8.24 15.31 -9.30
CA LYS A 154 -6.77 15.23 -9.31
C LYS A 154 -6.12 16.56 -8.92
N ARG A 155 -6.63 17.68 -9.44
CA ARG A 155 -6.19 19.04 -9.11
C ARG A 155 -6.35 19.35 -7.62
N SER A 156 -7.52 19.08 -7.04
CA SER A 156 -7.76 19.36 -5.61
C SER A 156 -6.83 18.56 -4.70
N VAL A 157 -6.55 17.30 -5.05
CA VAL A 157 -5.62 16.46 -4.29
C VAL A 157 -4.20 17.01 -4.38
N GLN A 158 -3.76 17.42 -5.57
CA GLN A 158 -2.44 18.07 -5.78
C GLN A 158 -2.30 19.38 -4.97
N GLU A 159 -3.36 20.19 -4.87
CA GLU A 159 -3.37 21.41 -4.06
C GLU A 159 -3.17 21.12 -2.55
N HIS A 160 -3.44 19.90 -2.09
CA HIS A 160 -3.27 19.48 -0.69
C HIS A 160 -2.11 18.48 -0.51
N GLU A 161 -1.27 18.28 -1.54
CA GLU A 161 -0.19 17.30 -1.53
C GLU A 161 0.79 17.53 -0.37
N GLN A 162 1.10 18.78 -0.07
CA GLN A 162 2.00 19.15 1.03
C GLN A 162 1.48 18.66 2.40
N MET A 163 0.17 18.73 2.63
CA MET A 163 -0.45 18.23 3.87
C MET A 163 -0.28 16.72 3.99
N ILE A 164 -0.43 15.99 2.88
CA ILE A 164 -0.22 14.53 2.86
C ILE A 164 1.24 14.20 3.15
N ILE A 165 2.18 14.93 2.53
CA ILE A 165 3.63 14.79 2.79
C ILE A 165 3.93 15.02 4.27
N GLU A 166 3.40 16.07 4.90
CA GLU A 166 3.62 16.35 6.33
C GLU A 166 3.18 15.18 7.22
N LYS A 167 2.04 14.54 6.93
CA LYS A 167 1.58 13.36 7.70
C LYS A 167 2.47 12.13 7.43
N ILE A 168 2.98 11.97 6.20
CA ILE A 168 3.94 10.90 5.87
C ILE A 168 5.29 11.12 6.54
N GLU A 169 5.75 12.36 6.67
CA GLU A 169 6.96 12.69 7.43
C GLU A 169 6.79 12.35 8.91
N ALA A 170 5.62 12.66 9.50
CA ALA A 170 5.30 12.25 10.87
C ALA A 170 5.30 10.72 11.03
N LEU A 171 4.75 9.98 10.05
CA LEU A 171 4.84 8.52 10.01
C LEU A 171 6.29 8.04 9.92
N CYS A 172 7.11 8.61 9.02
CA CYS A 172 8.53 8.27 8.90
C CYS A 172 9.28 8.53 10.21
N GLY A 173 8.97 9.61 10.92
CA GLY A 173 9.53 9.88 12.25
C GLY A 173 9.22 8.77 13.26
N ARG A 174 8.00 8.21 13.24
CA ARG A 174 7.62 7.06 14.08
C ARG A 174 8.40 5.79 13.73
N PHE A 175 8.65 5.55 12.44
CA PHE A 175 9.46 4.41 11.98
C PHE A 175 10.93 4.60 12.37
N ALA A 176 11.47 5.82 12.27
CA ALA A 176 12.82 6.14 12.70
C ALA A 176 13.02 5.98 14.22
N GLU A 177 12.00 6.31 15.03
CA GLU A 177 12.01 6.03 16.48
C GLU A 177 12.05 4.52 16.75
N ALA A 178 11.12 3.76 16.15
CA ALA A 178 11.05 2.31 16.34
C ALA A 178 12.34 1.61 15.90
N CYS A 179 12.97 2.12 14.84
CA CYS A 179 14.29 1.69 14.40
C CYS A 179 15.38 1.90 15.46
N ARG A 180 15.35 3.03 16.20
CA ARG A 180 16.31 3.30 17.28
C ARG A 180 16.05 2.46 18.53
N THR A 181 14.79 2.20 18.86
CA THR A 181 14.40 1.42 20.05
C THR A 181 14.42 -0.09 19.80
N GLY A 182 14.39 -0.54 18.55
CA GLY A 182 14.23 -1.95 18.17
C GLY A 182 12.78 -2.43 18.30
N ASP A 183 11.82 -1.51 18.37
CA ASP A 183 10.39 -1.85 18.52
C ASP A 183 9.78 -2.35 17.22
N VAL A 184 8.86 -3.30 17.36
CA VAL A 184 8.05 -3.81 16.24
C VAL A 184 6.91 -2.85 15.95
N VAL A 185 6.78 -2.45 14.68
CA VAL A 185 5.70 -1.56 14.23
C VAL A 185 4.58 -2.37 13.58
N SER A 186 3.35 -2.18 14.06
CA SER A 186 2.17 -2.68 13.37
C SER A 186 1.89 -1.82 12.13
N LEU A 187 2.20 -2.35 10.94
CA LEU A 187 1.93 -1.65 9.68
C LEU A 187 0.43 -1.38 9.51
N THR A 188 -0.42 -2.29 10.01
CA THR A 188 -1.88 -2.13 9.96
C THR A 188 -2.35 -0.88 10.71
N PHE A 189 -1.89 -0.69 11.95
CA PHE A 189 -2.28 0.48 12.74
C PHE A 189 -1.57 1.75 12.29
N ALA A 190 -0.31 1.66 11.87
CA ALA A 190 0.44 2.80 11.35
C ALA A 190 -0.19 3.37 10.07
N CYS A 191 -0.61 2.51 9.15
CA CYS A 191 -1.35 2.89 7.95
C CYS A 191 -2.76 3.43 8.30
N GLY A 192 -3.41 2.85 9.32
CA GLY A 192 -4.67 3.37 9.85
C GLY A 192 -4.57 4.79 10.40
N ALA A 193 -3.53 5.07 11.19
CA ALA A 193 -3.27 6.40 11.72
C ALA A 193 -2.99 7.42 10.62
N LEU A 194 -2.12 7.08 9.66
CA LEU A 194 -1.81 7.96 8.53
C LEU A 194 -3.08 8.35 7.78
N THR A 195 -3.84 7.36 7.34
CA THR A 195 -5.02 7.57 6.48
C THR A 195 -6.14 8.30 7.23
N MET A 196 -6.32 8.02 8.53
CA MET A 196 -7.28 8.74 9.37
C MET A 196 -6.89 10.21 9.54
N ASP A 197 -5.62 10.49 9.81
CA ASP A 197 -5.13 11.86 10.00
C ASP A 197 -5.18 12.64 8.67
N VAL A 198 -4.85 12.00 7.54
CA VAL A 198 -4.98 12.59 6.20
C VAL A 198 -6.43 12.92 5.88
N ILE A 199 -7.37 11.98 5.97
CA ILE A 199 -8.77 12.27 5.63
C ILE A 199 -9.39 13.28 6.60
N SER A 200 -8.98 13.28 7.87
CA SER A 200 -9.50 14.21 8.85
C SER A 200 -9.06 15.65 8.55
N ALA A 201 -7.77 15.84 8.27
CA ALA A 201 -7.24 17.12 7.85
C ALA A 201 -7.82 17.57 6.50
N TYR A 202 -7.91 16.65 5.53
CA TYR A 202 -8.41 16.91 4.18
C TYR A 202 -9.89 17.29 4.14
N ALA A 203 -10.75 16.53 4.83
CA ALA A 203 -12.20 16.71 4.75
C ALA A 203 -12.74 17.74 5.76
N PHE A 204 -12.16 17.79 6.96
CA PHE A 204 -12.71 18.56 8.07
C PHE A 204 -11.83 19.74 8.50
N GLY A 205 -10.57 19.80 8.05
CA GLY A 205 -9.62 20.80 8.51
C GLY A 205 -9.17 20.59 9.97
N THR A 206 -9.43 19.41 10.55
CA THR A 206 -9.10 19.08 11.94
C THR A 206 -8.08 17.94 12.00
N GLU A 207 -7.21 17.99 13.00
CA GLU A 207 -6.21 16.95 13.23
C GLU A 207 -6.74 15.96 14.28
N THR A 208 -6.66 14.66 13.97
CA THR A 208 -6.98 13.58 14.92
C THR A 208 -5.75 13.09 15.69
N ASP A 209 -4.56 13.48 15.22
CA ASP A 209 -3.24 13.20 15.80
C ASP A 209 -3.00 11.74 16.18
N ASN A 210 -3.58 10.78 15.45
CA ASN A 210 -3.38 9.36 15.72
C ASN A 210 -1.91 8.97 15.55
N LEU A 211 -1.19 9.61 14.63
CA LEU A 211 0.25 9.39 14.41
C LEU A 211 1.12 9.76 15.62
N THR A 212 0.61 10.57 16.55
CA THR A 212 1.34 10.94 17.78
C THR A 212 1.14 9.93 18.91
N ARG A 213 0.10 9.10 18.84
CA ARG A 213 -0.27 8.15 19.89
C ARG A 213 0.62 6.91 19.83
N GLN A 214 1.06 6.42 20.99
CA GLN A 214 1.94 5.24 21.07
C GLN A 214 1.39 4.03 20.29
N ASP A 215 0.08 3.78 20.40
CA ASP A 215 -0.64 2.68 19.75
C ASP A 215 -1.20 3.00 18.34
N PHE A 216 -0.83 4.14 17.77
CA PHE A 216 -1.38 4.66 16.50
C PHE A 216 -2.92 4.79 16.52
N GLY A 217 -3.55 4.94 17.69
CA GLY A 217 -5.00 5.02 17.78
C GLY A 217 -5.73 3.75 17.35
N ALA A 218 -5.15 2.57 17.63
CA ALA A 218 -5.66 1.25 17.23
C ALA A 218 -7.17 1.07 17.49
N GLU A 219 -7.68 1.58 18.62
CA GLU A 219 -9.11 1.55 18.97
C GLU A 219 -10.02 2.08 17.85
N ASN A 220 -9.62 3.17 17.19
CA ASN A 220 -10.44 3.81 16.15
C ASN A 220 -10.53 2.93 14.90
N LEU A 221 -9.42 2.33 14.47
CA LEU A 221 -9.40 1.44 13.29
C LEU A 221 -10.15 0.14 13.56
N GLU A 222 -9.96 -0.46 14.74
CA GLU A 222 -10.68 -1.68 15.13
C GLU A 222 -12.20 -1.46 15.19
N ALA A 223 -12.62 -0.28 15.63
CA ALA A 223 -14.03 0.04 15.72
C ALA A 223 -14.72 0.06 14.34
N TYR A 224 -14.07 0.60 13.32
CA TYR A 224 -14.57 0.56 11.95
C TYR A 224 -14.64 -0.87 11.40
N SER A 225 -13.60 -1.67 11.66
CA SER A 225 -13.61 -3.08 11.25
C SER A 225 -14.72 -3.90 11.90
N LYS A 226 -14.98 -3.69 13.21
CA LYS A 226 -16.08 -4.36 13.93
C LYS A 226 -17.45 -3.90 13.42
N LEU A 227 -17.61 -2.64 13.05
CA LEU A 227 -18.83 -2.13 12.44
C LEU A 227 -19.14 -2.81 11.11
N SER A 228 -18.14 -2.93 10.23
CA SER A 228 -18.29 -3.61 8.93
C SER A 228 -18.79 -5.05 9.09
N GLN A 229 -18.32 -5.76 10.11
CA GLN A 229 -18.73 -7.14 10.42
C GLN A 229 -20.18 -7.27 10.92
N PHE A 230 -20.81 -6.19 11.40
CA PHE A 230 -22.21 -6.20 11.86
C PHE A 230 -23.24 -6.25 10.71
N GLY A 231 -22.80 -6.03 9.47
CA GLY A 231 -23.67 -5.95 8.28
C GLY A 231 -24.70 -7.08 8.12
N PRO A 232 -24.34 -8.38 8.23
CA PRO A 232 -25.29 -9.49 8.09
C PRO A 232 -26.35 -9.53 9.21
N VAL A 233 -25.96 -9.29 10.47
CA VAL A 233 -26.88 -9.21 11.61
C VAL A 233 -27.85 -8.06 11.40
N GLY A 234 -27.29 -6.91 10.97
CA GLY A 234 -28.00 -5.82 10.35
C GLY A 234 -29.07 -6.37 9.46
N ARG A 235 -28.72 -6.86 8.26
CA ARG A 235 -29.59 -7.36 7.16
C ARG A 235 -30.69 -8.35 7.55
N GLN A 236 -30.45 -9.20 8.55
CA GLN A 236 -31.46 -10.16 9.02
C GLN A 236 -32.43 -9.55 10.05
N PHE A 237 -31.94 -8.69 10.95
CA PHE A 237 -32.72 -8.15 12.07
C PHE A 237 -32.72 -6.61 12.11
N PRO A 238 -33.51 -5.95 11.24
CA PRO A 238 -33.50 -4.50 11.12
C PRO A 238 -33.93 -3.77 12.40
N GLY A 239 -35.00 -4.22 13.04
CA GLY A 239 -35.48 -3.61 14.28
C GLY A 239 -34.43 -3.67 15.40
N ILE A 240 -33.74 -4.79 15.54
CA ILE A 240 -32.69 -4.99 16.54
C ILE A 240 -31.50 -4.08 16.24
N ALA A 241 -31.01 -4.08 14.99
CA ALA A 241 -29.90 -3.23 14.58
C ALA A 241 -30.20 -1.74 14.81
N LYS A 242 -31.41 -1.29 14.46
CA LYS A 242 -31.87 0.08 14.70
C LYS A 242 -31.91 0.39 16.20
N ALA A 243 -32.53 -0.47 17.00
CA ALA A 243 -32.61 -0.30 18.45
C ALA A 243 -31.21 -0.20 19.09
N CYS A 244 -30.29 -1.09 18.71
CA CYS A 244 -28.91 -1.07 19.22
C CYS A 244 -28.17 0.23 18.90
N LEU A 245 -28.37 0.79 17.70
CA LEU A 245 -27.66 1.98 17.23
C LEU A 245 -28.29 3.30 17.67
N THR A 246 -29.59 3.33 17.99
CA THR A 246 -30.30 4.60 18.29
C THR A 246 -30.86 4.71 19.69
N LEU A 247 -31.20 3.60 20.35
CA LEU A 247 -31.88 3.64 21.66
C LEU A 247 -30.92 3.45 22.84
N ILE A 248 -29.72 2.92 22.61
CA ILE A 248 -28.79 2.63 23.69
C ILE A 248 -27.84 3.82 23.91
N PRO A 249 -27.79 4.41 25.11
CA PRO A 249 -26.89 5.53 25.40
C PRO A 249 -25.41 5.20 25.14
N SER A 250 -24.64 6.18 24.68
CA SER A 250 -23.20 6.02 24.37
C SER A 250 -22.38 5.51 25.55
N SER A 251 -22.74 5.91 26.78
CA SER A 251 -22.10 5.44 28.02
C SER A 251 -22.33 3.94 28.28
N LEU A 252 -23.52 3.42 27.95
CA LEU A 252 -23.83 1.99 28.07
C LEU A 252 -23.19 1.20 26.92
N MET A 253 -23.18 1.76 25.70
CA MET A 253 -22.45 1.19 24.57
C MET A 253 -20.95 1.08 24.84
N HIS A 254 -20.34 2.10 25.44
CA HIS A 254 -18.91 2.10 25.76
C HIS A 254 -18.56 0.98 26.76
N ARG A 255 -19.48 0.65 27.68
CA ARG A 255 -19.32 -0.47 28.63
C ARG A 255 -19.43 -1.84 27.95
N ILE A 256 -20.23 -1.96 26.89
CA ILE A 256 -20.38 -3.21 26.12
C ILE A 256 -19.20 -3.39 25.15
N SER A 257 -18.82 -2.31 24.46
CA SER A 257 -17.68 -2.26 23.56
C SER A 257 -17.33 -0.79 23.28
N PRO A 258 -16.12 -0.31 23.64
CA PRO A 258 -15.66 1.04 23.32
C PRO A 258 -15.80 1.36 21.82
N ALA A 259 -15.48 0.38 20.96
CA ALA A 259 -15.67 0.44 19.52
C ALA A 259 -17.13 0.68 19.07
N ALA A 260 -18.12 0.16 19.80
CA ALA A 260 -19.53 0.35 19.44
C ALA A 260 -20.03 1.76 19.79
N ALA A 261 -19.39 2.43 20.76
CA ALA A 261 -19.69 3.81 21.13
C ALA A 261 -19.15 4.85 20.14
N LEU A 262 -18.20 4.46 19.27
CA LEU A 262 -17.60 5.35 18.28
C LEU A 262 -18.64 5.94 17.31
N ILE A 263 -19.63 5.16 16.92
CA ILE A 263 -20.66 5.56 15.94
C ILE A 263 -21.58 6.65 16.50
N PRO A 264 -22.26 6.48 17.65
CA PRO A 264 -23.06 7.55 18.23
C PRO A 264 -22.20 8.76 18.61
N ARG A 265 -20.93 8.56 19.05
CA ARG A 265 -19.99 9.65 19.32
C ARG A 265 -19.69 10.48 18.08
N ASN A 266 -19.23 9.85 17.00
CA ASN A 266 -18.89 10.53 15.75
C ASN A 266 -20.13 11.18 15.13
N ARG A 267 -21.30 10.55 15.24
CA ARG A 267 -22.55 11.15 14.78
C ARG A 267 -22.86 12.46 15.48
N LEU A 268 -22.70 12.53 16.81
CA LEU A 268 -22.91 13.75 17.57
C LEU A 268 -21.84 14.79 17.24
N LEU A 269 -20.57 14.38 17.17
CA LEU A 269 -19.44 15.25 16.83
C LEU A 269 -19.64 15.93 15.47
N PHE A 270 -19.87 15.16 14.41
CA PHE A 270 -20.05 15.70 13.07
C PHE A 270 -21.33 16.52 12.96
N ARG A 271 -22.40 16.13 13.65
CA ARG A 271 -23.61 16.95 13.68
C ARG A 271 -23.35 18.33 14.29
N GLY A 272 -22.67 18.38 15.44
CA GLY A 272 -22.27 19.63 16.08
C GLY A 272 -21.40 20.49 15.17
N MET A 273 -20.35 19.91 14.58
CA MET A 273 -19.45 20.61 13.65
C MET A 273 -20.20 21.26 12.46
N ILE A 274 -21.20 20.56 11.91
CA ILE A 274 -22.02 21.11 10.82
C ILE A 274 -22.96 22.20 11.33
N GLU A 275 -23.59 22.02 12.49
CA GLU A 275 -24.46 23.02 13.12
C GLU A 275 -23.66 24.31 13.42
N ASP A 276 -22.45 24.20 13.95
CA ASP A 276 -21.54 25.32 14.18
C ASP A 276 -21.16 26.03 12.88
N SER A 277 -20.88 25.27 11.81
CA SER A 277 -20.59 25.84 10.49
C SER A 277 -21.77 26.60 9.89
N VAL A 278 -23.00 26.13 10.12
CA VAL A 278 -24.24 26.83 9.72
C VAL A 278 -24.38 28.14 10.48
N LEU A 279 -24.20 28.11 11.81
CA LEU A 279 -24.25 29.30 12.66
C LEU A 279 -23.19 30.34 12.26
N GLN A 280 -21.98 29.89 11.92
CA GLN A 280 -20.91 30.76 11.44
C GLN A 280 -21.30 31.45 10.13
N GLN A 281 -21.88 30.70 9.18
CA GLN A 281 -22.34 31.26 7.91
C GLN A 281 -23.50 32.26 8.08
N GLU A 282 -24.38 32.06 9.05
CA GLU A 282 -25.44 33.01 9.39
C GLU A 282 -24.84 34.30 9.98
N ARG A 283 -23.89 34.20 10.91
CA ARG A 283 -23.17 35.34 11.46
C ARG A 283 -22.39 36.13 10.40
N GLU A 284 -21.78 35.44 9.43
CA GLU A 284 -21.12 36.06 8.27
C GLU A 284 -22.10 36.88 7.43
N LYS A 285 -23.29 36.33 7.14
CA LYS A 285 -24.34 37.04 6.37
C LYS A 285 -24.91 38.25 7.12
N GLU A 286 -24.95 38.19 8.44
CA GLU A 286 -25.42 39.28 9.30
C GLU A 286 -24.35 40.38 9.53
N GLY A 287 -23.14 40.23 8.99
CA GLY A 287 -22.07 41.22 9.12
C GLY A 287 -21.48 41.32 10.54
N LYS A 288 -21.70 40.33 11.41
CA LYS A 288 -21.33 40.36 12.84
C LYS A 288 -19.91 39.84 13.13
N LEU A 289 -19.03 39.77 12.13
CA LEU A 289 -17.76 39.03 12.18
C LEU A 289 -16.51 39.91 12.39
N GLU A 290 -16.61 41.05 13.09
CA GLU A 290 -15.47 41.96 13.27
C GLU A 290 -14.56 41.64 14.47
N SER A 291 -14.80 40.56 15.21
CA SER A 291 -14.01 40.23 16.41
C SER A 291 -13.55 38.77 16.47
N LEU A 292 -12.86 38.29 15.43
CA LEU A 292 -12.23 36.96 15.47
C LEU A 292 -10.83 37.01 16.10
N SER A 293 -10.61 36.14 17.09
CA SER A 293 -9.31 35.89 17.73
C SER A 293 -8.28 35.28 16.75
N GLU A 294 -6.99 35.37 17.06
CA GLU A 294 -5.91 34.79 16.23
C GLU A 294 -6.05 33.27 16.02
N GLY A 295 -6.64 32.54 16.98
CA GLY A 295 -6.94 31.11 16.85
C GLY A 295 -8.04 30.82 15.81
N GLU A 296 -9.05 31.70 15.73
CA GLU A 296 -10.15 31.59 14.76
C GLU A 296 -9.69 31.94 13.33
N LYS A 297 -8.70 32.83 13.18
CA LYS A 297 -8.04 33.12 11.89
C LYS A 297 -7.23 31.93 11.36
N LYS A 298 -6.59 31.15 12.24
CA LYS A 298 -5.92 29.89 11.88
C LYS A 298 -6.92 28.81 11.45
N SER A 299 -8.03 28.68 12.17
CA SER A 299 -9.15 27.78 11.82
C SER A 299 -9.75 28.12 10.44
N GLN A 300 -9.82 29.40 10.08
CA GLN A 300 -10.28 29.85 8.76
C GLN A 300 -9.33 29.48 7.59
N LYS A 301 -8.06 29.14 7.89
CA LYS A 301 -7.06 28.72 6.91
C LYS A 301 -7.29 27.26 6.46
N ASN A 302 -7.91 26.43 7.28
CA ASN A 302 -8.25 25.04 6.99
C ASN A 302 -9.77 24.89 6.79
N LYS A 303 -10.26 25.23 5.59
CA LYS A 303 -11.69 25.14 5.27
C LYS A 303 -12.14 23.69 5.13
N SER A 304 -13.11 23.30 5.94
CA SER A 304 -13.81 22.02 5.79
C SER A 304 -14.59 21.99 4.48
N ILE A 305 -14.62 20.84 3.79
CA ILE A 305 -15.41 20.67 2.56
C ILE A 305 -16.90 21.00 2.78
N PHE A 306 -17.38 20.83 4.02
CA PHE A 306 -18.78 21.03 4.39
C PHE A 306 -19.17 22.51 4.39
N GLN A 307 -18.26 23.41 4.73
CA GLN A 307 -18.49 24.85 4.62
C GLN A 307 -18.78 25.25 3.17
N ASP A 308 -18.05 24.65 2.23
CA ASP A 308 -18.22 24.90 0.81
C ASP A 308 -19.46 24.19 0.23
N ILE A 309 -19.87 23.05 0.78
CA ILE A 309 -21.13 22.37 0.43
C ILE A 309 -22.33 23.20 0.89
N LEU A 310 -22.29 23.79 2.10
CA LEU A 310 -23.34 24.68 2.59
C LEU A 310 -23.55 25.90 1.69
N ARG A 311 -22.48 26.39 1.05
CA ARG A 311 -22.49 27.49 0.06
C ARG A 311 -22.89 27.06 -1.36
N SER A 312 -23.03 25.77 -1.64
CA SER A 312 -23.36 25.25 -2.98
C SER A 312 -24.84 25.45 -3.38
N ASN A 313 -25.20 25.08 -4.60
CA ASN A 313 -26.59 25.13 -5.10
C ASN A 313 -27.43 23.89 -4.73
N LEU A 314 -26.97 23.06 -3.79
CA LEU A 314 -27.77 21.92 -3.33
C LEU A 314 -29.10 22.36 -2.72
N PRO A 315 -30.18 21.56 -2.86
CA PRO A 315 -31.44 21.78 -2.18
C PRO A 315 -31.26 21.89 -0.66
N LEU A 316 -32.10 22.67 0.02
CA LEU A 316 -32.01 22.86 1.48
C LEU A 316 -32.11 21.52 2.25
N SER A 317 -32.92 20.58 1.78
CA SER A 317 -33.01 19.23 2.35
C SER A 317 -31.69 18.47 2.31
N GLU A 318 -30.84 18.71 1.31
CA GLU A 318 -29.53 18.09 1.15
C GLU A 318 -28.44 18.79 1.99
N LYS A 319 -28.74 19.96 2.55
CA LYS A 319 -27.86 20.73 3.45
C LYS A 319 -28.21 20.56 4.93
N ALA A 320 -29.24 19.77 5.26
CA ALA A 320 -29.63 19.56 6.64
C ALA A 320 -28.46 19.01 7.49
N PRO A 321 -28.26 19.45 8.74
CA PRO A 321 -27.10 19.04 9.52
C PRO A 321 -26.92 17.54 9.67
N ALA A 322 -28.01 16.82 9.95
CA ALA A 322 -27.95 15.37 10.07
C ALA A 322 -27.68 14.65 8.72
N ARG A 323 -28.02 15.26 7.57
CA ARG A 323 -27.68 14.77 6.22
C ARG A 323 -26.19 14.91 5.94
N LEU A 324 -25.61 16.07 6.24
CA LEU A 324 -24.18 16.32 6.06
C LEU A 324 -23.34 15.55 7.09
N ALA A 325 -23.82 15.39 8.33
CA ALA A 325 -23.15 14.57 9.33
C ALA A 325 -23.04 13.09 8.91
N ALA A 326 -24.06 12.53 8.24
CA ALA A 326 -23.98 11.19 7.66
C ALA A 326 -22.96 11.10 6.52
N GLU A 327 -22.78 12.18 5.74
CA GLU A 327 -21.74 12.26 4.71
C GLU A 327 -20.34 12.38 5.33
N ALA A 328 -20.18 13.20 6.38
CA ALA A 328 -18.93 13.33 7.13
C ALA A 328 -18.49 11.99 7.71
N ASN A 329 -19.41 11.28 8.36
CA ASN A 329 -19.13 9.95 8.89
C ASN A 329 -18.75 8.94 7.80
N LEU A 330 -19.38 9.01 6.62
CA LEU A 330 -18.98 8.19 5.48
C LEU A 330 -17.55 8.50 5.04
N LEU A 331 -17.19 9.79 4.87
CA LEU A 331 -15.86 10.17 4.38
C LEU A 331 -14.76 9.72 5.34
N LEU A 332 -14.96 9.86 6.66
CA LEU A 332 -13.98 9.41 7.65
C LEU A 332 -13.81 7.88 7.61
N ILE A 333 -14.90 7.10 7.62
CA ILE A 333 -14.84 5.64 7.61
C ILE A 333 -14.24 5.12 6.30
N ALA A 334 -14.76 5.61 5.17
CA ALA A 334 -14.33 5.17 3.85
C ALA A 334 -12.88 5.57 3.55
N GLY A 335 -12.45 6.78 3.93
CA GLY A 335 -11.09 7.26 3.70
C GLY A 335 -10.04 6.62 4.60
N THR A 336 -10.43 6.09 5.77
CA THR A 336 -9.51 5.42 6.69
C THR A 336 -9.32 3.94 6.35
N GLU A 337 -10.33 3.10 6.64
CA GLU A 337 -10.15 1.65 6.70
C GLU A 337 -9.74 1.07 5.34
N THR A 338 -10.30 1.62 4.26
CA THR A 338 -10.05 1.12 2.90
C THR A 338 -8.61 1.40 2.45
N THR A 339 -8.15 2.65 2.60
CA THR A 339 -6.78 3.06 2.25
C THR A 339 -5.76 2.38 3.15
N ALA A 340 -6.03 2.28 4.46
CA ALA A 340 -5.14 1.61 5.41
C ALA A 340 -4.90 0.15 5.02
N ARG A 341 -5.98 -0.56 4.65
CA ARG A 341 -5.90 -1.97 4.20
C ARG A 341 -5.11 -2.09 2.90
N ALA A 342 -5.38 -1.24 1.91
CA ALA A 342 -4.64 -1.24 0.65
C ALA A 342 -3.15 -1.02 0.88
N LEU A 343 -2.78 0.04 1.61
CA LEU A 343 -1.40 0.39 1.89
C LEU A 343 -0.68 -0.71 2.67
N SER A 344 -1.31 -1.27 3.72
CA SER A 344 -0.70 -2.34 4.52
C SER A 344 -0.40 -3.59 3.69
N VAL A 345 -1.31 -3.99 2.79
CA VAL A 345 -1.14 -5.17 1.92
C VAL A 345 -0.13 -4.90 0.81
N VAL A 346 -0.11 -3.69 0.24
CA VAL A 346 0.94 -3.26 -0.71
C VAL A 346 2.31 -3.37 -0.07
N LEU A 347 2.48 -2.81 1.14
CA LEU A 347 3.73 -2.90 1.90
C LEU A 347 4.11 -4.36 2.17
N PHE A 348 3.18 -5.19 2.62
CA PHE A 348 3.44 -6.62 2.82
C PHE A 348 4.00 -7.29 1.55
N HIS A 349 3.34 -7.12 0.40
CA HIS A 349 3.76 -7.79 -0.82
C HIS A 349 5.11 -7.28 -1.36
N ILE A 350 5.44 -6.01 -1.13
CA ILE A 350 6.77 -5.49 -1.46
C ILE A 350 7.83 -6.12 -0.55
N LEU A 351 7.57 -6.21 0.76
CA LEU A 351 8.51 -6.77 1.74
C LEU A 351 8.67 -8.29 1.64
N ASP A 352 7.62 -9.00 1.24
CA ASP A 352 7.62 -10.45 0.98
C ASP A 352 8.30 -10.80 -0.35
N ASN A 353 8.59 -9.81 -1.20
CA ASN A 353 9.17 -10.00 -2.53
C ASN A 353 10.44 -9.15 -2.73
N PRO A 354 11.62 -9.66 -2.33
CA PRO A 354 12.88 -8.91 -2.41
C PRO A 354 13.22 -8.40 -3.81
N GLN A 355 12.88 -9.17 -4.86
CA GLN A 355 13.12 -8.76 -6.25
C GLN A 355 12.28 -7.53 -6.62
N THR A 356 11.01 -7.50 -6.21
CA THR A 356 10.14 -6.36 -6.45
C THR A 356 10.60 -5.12 -5.68
N LEU A 357 11.05 -5.29 -4.42
CA LEU A 357 11.62 -4.20 -3.63
C LEU A 357 12.88 -3.61 -4.30
N LEU A 358 13.78 -4.46 -4.81
CA LEU A 358 14.99 -4.01 -5.51
C LEU A 358 14.65 -3.19 -6.75
N LEU A 359 13.81 -3.72 -7.65
CA LEU A 359 13.39 -3.02 -8.87
C LEU A 359 12.66 -1.70 -8.56
N LEU A 360 11.82 -1.69 -7.52
CA LEU A 360 11.12 -0.49 -7.08
C LEU A 360 12.10 0.57 -6.56
N ARG A 361 13.15 0.18 -5.81
CA ARG A 361 14.18 1.10 -5.34
C ARG A 361 15.06 1.62 -6.46
N GLU A 362 15.44 0.77 -7.41
CA GLU A 362 16.19 1.17 -8.61
C GLU A 362 15.43 2.22 -9.42
N GLU A 363 14.12 2.04 -9.61
CA GLU A 363 13.29 3.00 -10.33
C GLU A 363 13.08 4.31 -9.54
N LEU A 364 13.02 4.25 -8.21
CA LEU A 364 12.85 5.44 -7.36
C LEU A 364 14.15 6.23 -7.15
N ALA A 365 15.31 5.58 -7.23
CA ALA A 365 16.61 6.20 -6.90
C ALA A 365 16.90 7.51 -7.66
N PRO A 366 16.58 7.67 -8.96
CA PRO A 366 16.80 8.94 -9.67
C PRO A 366 15.90 10.08 -9.17
N LEU A 367 14.70 9.77 -8.67
CA LEU A 367 13.76 10.76 -8.13
C LEU A 367 14.01 11.06 -6.66
N MET A 368 14.56 10.10 -5.93
CA MET A 368 14.80 10.18 -4.49
C MET A 368 16.25 9.75 -4.15
N PRO A 369 17.26 10.54 -4.56
CA PRO A 369 18.67 10.16 -4.42
C PRO A 369 19.17 10.17 -2.97
N HIS A 370 18.43 10.80 -2.06
CA HIS A 370 18.73 10.83 -0.64
C HIS A 370 17.45 10.70 0.20
N PRO A 371 17.54 10.23 1.45
CA PRO A 371 16.38 9.88 2.28
C PRO A 371 15.34 11.00 2.41
N ASN A 372 15.80 12.25 2.55
CA ASN A 372 14.91 13.40 2.74
C ASN A 372 14.43 14.04 1.43
N ALA A 373 14.62 13.38 0.28
CA ALA A 373 14.14 13.89 -0.99
C ALA A 373 12.61 13.94 -0.98
N GLN A 374 12.05 15.07 -1.39
CA GLN A 374 10.62 15.19 -1.65
C GLN A 374 10.36 14.87 -3.10
N VAL A 375 9.31 14.10 -3.35
CA VAL A 375 8.86 13.70 -4.68
C VAL A 375 7.39 14.03 -4.81
N SER A 376 6.98 14.47 -6.01
CA SER A 376 5.57 14.77 -6.25
C SER A 376 4.78 13.53 -6.65
N VAL A 377 3.47 13.54 -6.39
CA VAL A 377 2.56 12.46 -6.84
C VAL A 377 2.64 12.29 -8.36
N ALA A 378 2.73 13.40 -9.10
CA ALA A 378 2.82 13.39 -10.55
C ALA A 378 4.11 12.71 -11.06
N ALA A 379 5.24 12.92 -10.38
CA ALA A 379 6.50 12.27 -10.73
C ALA A 379 6.43 10.76 -10.50
N LEU A 380 5.85 10.31 -9.38
CA LEU A 380 5.65 8.89 -9.07
C LEU A 380 4.66 8.21 -10.03
N GLU A 381 3.61 8.92 -10.45
CA GLU A 381 2.62 8.42 -11.42
C GLU A 381 3.22 8.22 -12.82
N ALA A 382 4.24 9.00 -13.18
CA ALA A 382 4.92 8.92 -14.46
C ALA A 382 5.91 7.74 -14.56
N LEU A 383 6.24 7.10 -13.43
CA LEU A 383 7.07 5.90 -13.40
C LEU A 383 6.35 4.72 -14.07
N ARG A 384 7.13 3.73 -14.53
CA ARG A 384 6.58 2.58 -15.25
C ARG A 384 6.22 1.46 -14.28
N PHE A 385 7.16 1.00 -13.48
CA PHE A 385 7.01 -0.17 -12.62
C PHE A 385 6.27 0.17 -11.32
N PHE A 386 6.53 1.33 -10.72
CA PHE A 386 5.96 1.74 -9.44
C PHE A 386 4.42 1.77 -9.44
N PRO A 387 3.71 2.42 -10.40
CA PRO A 387 2.25 2.34 -10.47
C PRO A 387 1.71 0.93 -10.68
N ALA A 388 2.47 0.05 -11.33
CA ALA A 388 2.10 -1.35 -11.54
C ALA A 388 2.17 -2.14 -10.21
N VAL A 389 3.19 -1.89 -9.38
CA VAL A 389 3.31 -2.46 -8.02
C VAL A 389 2.11 -2.04 -7.18
N ILE A 390 1.77 -0.75 -7.18
CA ILE A 390 0.63 -0.23 -6.43
C ILE A 390 -0.70 -0.82 -6.93
N THR A 391 -0.89 -0.90 -8.25
CA THR A 391 -2.11 -1.46 -8.85
C THR A 391 -2.26 -2.95 -8.49
N GLU A 392 -1.18 -3.73 -8.54
CA GLU A 392 -1.20 -5.14 -8.16
C GLU A 392 -1.48 -5.34 -6.67
N GLY A 393 -0.91 -4.50 -5.81
CA GLY A 393 -1.15 -4.56 -4.38
C GLY A 393 -2.61 -4.21 -4.04
N ILE A 394 -3.20 -3.22 -4.72
CA ILE A 394 -4.63 -2.95 -4.58
C ILE A 394 -5.48 -4.14 -5.05
N ARG A 395 -5.12 -4.80 -6.17
CA ARG A 395 -5.82 -6.01 -6.64
C ARG A 395 -5.84 -7.10 -5.55
N LEU A 396 -4.69 -7.42 -4.97
CA LEU A 396 -4.55 -8.48 -3.96
C LEU A 396 -5.06 -8.09 -2.57
N SER A 397 -5.14 -6.79 -2.25
CA SER A 397 -5.72 -6.33 -0.99
C SER A 397 -7.21 -6.66 -0.87
N HIS A 398 -7.91 -6.82 -2.01
CA HIS A 398 -9.36 -6.98 -2.12
C HIS A 398 -10.13 -6.10 -1.13
N VAL A 399 -9.75 -4.82 -1.05
CA VAL A 399 -10.35 -3.89 -0.09
C VAL A 399 -11.86 -3.90 -0.18
N VAL A 400 -12.43 -3.99 -1.38
CA VAL A 400 -13.84 -4.32 -1.55
C VAL A 400 -13.91 -5.73 -2.15
N SER A 401 -14.21 -6.74 -1.33
CA SER A 401 -14.36 -8.13 -1.75
C SER A 401 -15.77 -8.46 -2.22
N SER A 402 -16.75 -7.69 -1.75
CA SER A 402 -18.17 -8.07 -1.83
C SER A 402 -18.81 -7.95 -3.21
N ARG A 403 -20.07 -8.39 -3.27
CA ARG A 403 -20.90 -8.53 -4.47
C ARG A 403 -21.47 -7.22 -5.03
N MET A 404 -21.63 -6.20 -4.20
CA MET A 404 -22.09 -4.86 -4.64
C MET A 404 -23.35 -4.86 -5.54
N PRO A 405 -24.53 -5.26 -5.02
CA PRO A 405 -25.74 -5.42 -5.83
C PRO A 405 -26.28 -4.13 -6.44
N ARG A 406 -26.75 -4.26 -7.69
CA ARG A 406 -27.44 -3.22 -8.46
C ARG A 406 -28.74 -3.76 -9.03
N TYR A 407 -29.67 -2.88 -9.34
CA TYR A 407 -30.79 -3.21 -10.22
C TYR A 407 -31.02 -2.12 -11.25
N ALA A 408 -31.47 -2.52 -12.43
CA ALA A 408 -31.92 -1.61 -13.48
C ALA A 408 -33.39 -1.24 -13.20
N PRO A 409 -33.72 0.04 -12.95
CA PRO A 409 -35.09 0.45 -12.63
C PRO A 409 -36.00 0.53 -13.87
N GLU A 410 -35.41 0.69 -15.06
CA GLU A 410 -36.14 1.07 -16.29
C GLU A 410 -35.97 0.06 -17.43
N GLU A 411 -35.05 -0.91 -17.31
CA GLU A 411 -34.75 -1.88 -18.39
C GLU A 411 -34.62 -3.32 -17.88
N LYS A 412 -34.92 -4.27 -18.76
CA LYS A 412 -34.57 -5.69 -18.56
C LYS A 412 -33.10 -5.87 -18.93
N LEU A 413 -32.38 -6.66 -18.15
CA LEU A 413 -31.00 -7.03 -18.50
C LEU A 413 -30.99 -8.35 -19.27
N ARG A 414 -30.13 -8.48 -20.29
CA ARG A 414 -29.97 -9.72 -21.05
C ARG A 414 -28.62 -10.35 -20.72
N TYR A 415 -28.61 -11.62 -20.37
CA TYR A 415 -27.39 -12.39 -20.13
C TYR A 415 -27.47 -13.73 -20.86
N GLY A 416 -26.83 -13.83 -22.03
CA GLY A 416 -27.01 -14.96 -22.93
C GLY A 416 -28.49 -15.21 -23.25
N LYS A 417 -28.98 -16.42 -22.96
CA LYS A 417 -30.40 -16.80 -23.11
C LYS A 417 -31.32 -16.22 -22.03
N TRP A 418 -30.78 -15.68 -20.94
CA TRP A 418 -31.56 -15.24 -19.80
C TRP A 418 -32.05 -13.80 -19.97
N SER A 419 -33.34 -13.59 -19.74
CA SER A 419 -33.95 -12.26 -19.62
C SER A 419 -34.19 -11.95 -18.15
N ILE A 420 -33.37 -11.07 -17.58
CA ILE A 420 -33.47 -10.63 -16.20
C ILE A 420 -34.54 -9.53 -16.09
N PRO A 421 -35.60 -9.72 -15.27
CA PRO A 421 -36.68 -8.74 -15.14
C PRO A 421 -36.21 -7.38 -14.61
N VAL A 422 -36.97 -6.33 -14.96
CA VAL A 422 -36.79 -4.98 -14.38
C VAL A 422 -36.86 -5.06 -12.86
N GLY A 423 -35.96 -4.35 -12.17
CA GLY A 423 -35.91 -4.36 -10.70
C GLY A 423 -35.29 -5.61 -10.07
N ALA A 424 -34.92 -6.64 -10.84
CA ALA A 424 -34.15 -7.77 -10.30
C ALA A 424 -32.74 -7.31 -9.91
N ARG A 425 -32.25 -7.81 -8.76
CA ARG A 425 -30.93 -7.44 -8.24
C ARG A 425 -29.88 -8.37 -8.83
N VAL A 426 -28.87 -7.78 -9.46
CA VAL A 426 -27.76 -8.46 -10.11
C VAL A 426 -26.45 -7.96 -9.54
N MET A 427 -25.46 -8.83 -9.45
CA MET A 427 -24.17 -8.54 -8.81
C MET A 427 -23.05 -9.44 -9.30
N GLN A 428 -21.80 -9.01 -9.07
CA GLN A 428 -20.61 -9.85 -9.15
C GLN A 428 -19.70 -9.57 -7.96
N SER A 429 -19.03 -10.58 -7.44
CA SER A 429 -17.99 -10.43 -6.43
C SER A 429 -16.72 -9.86 -7.04
N HIS A 430 -16.25 -8.74 -6.51
CA HIS A 430 -14.95 -8.18 -6.89
C HIS A 430 -13.81 -9.16 -6.61
N TYR A 431 -13.87 -9.89 -5.48
CA TYR A 431 -12.89 -10.91 -5.14
C TYR A 431 -12.82 -12.01 -6.21
N LEU A 432 -13.95 -12.60 -6.60
CA LEU A 432 -13.99 -13.66 -7.63
C LEU A 432 -13.52 -13.14 -8.99
N HIS A 433 -13.82 -11.88 -9.30
CA HIS A 433 -13.34 -11.23 -10.52
C HIS A 433 -11.82 -11.10 -10.55
N HIS A 434 -11.20 -10.60 -9.48
CA HIS A 434 -9.75 -10.48 -9.35
C HIS A 434 -9.03 -11.83 -9.20
N MET A 435 -9.77 -12.89 -8.83
CA MET A 435 -9.29 -14.26 -8.71
C MET A 435 -9.60 -15.12 -9.93
N ASN A 436 -10.14 -14.53 -11.00
CA ASN A 436 -10.42 -15.24 -12.23
C ASN A 436 -9.10 -15.53 -12.99
N THR A 437 -8.77 -16.80 -13.15
CA THR A 437 -7.54 -17.29 -13.81
C THR A 437 -7.47 -16.96 -15.29
N ASP A 438 -8.60 -16.77 -15.97
CA ASP A 438 -8.65 -16.44 -17.40
C ASP A 438 -8.25 -14.98 -17.64
N ILE A 439 -8.46 -14.11 -16.66
CA ILE A 439 -8.05 -12.69 -16.72
C ILE A 439 -6.70 -12.47 -16.06
N PHE A 440 -6.50 -13.08 -14.89
CA PHE A 440 -5.32 -12.94 -14.05
C PHE A 440 -4.70 -14.33 -13.89
N PRO A 441 -3.83 -14.77 -14.83
CA PRO A 441 -3.04 -15.98 -14.65
C PRO A 441 -2.26 -15.91 -13.33
N ASP A 442 -2.27 -17.04 -12.60
CA ASP A 442 -1.77 -17.17 -11.23
C ASP A 442 -2.25 -16.02 -10.33
N PRO A 443 -3.57 -15.94 -10.06
CA PRO A 443 -4.18 -14.75 -9.50
C PRO A 443 -3.73 -14.47 -8.05
N TYR A 444 -3.19 -15.46 -7.35
CA TYR A 444 -2.64 -15.33 -6.00
C TYR A 444 -1.20 -14.82 -5.98
N THR A 445 -0.51 -14.81 -7.12
CA THR A 445 0.87 -14.35 -7.24
C THR A 445 0.91 -12.84 -7.38
N PHE A 446 1.72 -12.19 -6.54
CA PHE A 446 2.02 -10.77 -6.68
C PHE A 446 2.95 -10.56 -7.87
N ASN A 447 2.38 -10.15 -9.01
CA ASN A 447 3.13 -9.93 -10.24
C ASN A 447 2.75 -8.58 -10.85
N PRO A 448 3.53 -7.51 -10.58
CA PRO A 448 3.32 -6.19 -11.18
C PRO A 448 3.43 -6.17 -12.71
N ASN A 449 4.22 -7.07 -13.32
CA ASN A 449 4.48 -7.05 -14.76
C ASN A 449 3.22 -7.27 -15.60
N ARG A 450 2.18 -7.93 -15.05
CA ARG A 450 0.89 -8.13 -15.75
C ARG A 450 0.23 -6.83 -16.22
N TRP A 451 0.48 -5.72 -15.54
CA TRP A 451 -0.03 -4.40 -15.89
C TRP A 451 0.80 -3.70 -16.98
N LEU A 452 2.08 -4.09 -17.08
CA LEU A 452 3.01 -3.60 -18.12
C LEU A 452 2.81 -4.37 -19.42
N ASP A 453 2.65 -5.69 -19.31
CA ASP A 453 2.51 -6.60 -20.44
C ASP A 453 1.15 -6.44 -21.13
N ASN A 454 0.11 -6.11 -20.36
CA ASN A 454 -1.24 -5.86 -20.88
C ASN A 454 -1.84 -4.56 -20.30
N PRO A 455 -1.58 -3.40 -20.93
CA PRO A 455 -2.11 -2.12 -20.48
C PRO A 455 -3.66 -2.05 -20.46
N GLY A 456 -4.33 -2.84 -21.32
CA GLY A 456 -5.80 -2.92 -21.38
C GLY A 456 -6.43 -3.60 -20.16
N LEU A 457 -5.65 -4.40 -19.41
CA LEU A 457 -6.11 -5.15 -18.24
C LEU A 457 -6.74 -4.24 -17.19
N LYS A 458 -6.12 -3.08 -16.92
CA LYS A 458 -6.59 -2.12 -15.93
C LYS A 458 -7.94 -1.51 -16.31
N GLN A 459 -8.07 -1.05 -17.55
CA GLN A 459 -9.29 -0.38 -18.01
C GLN A 459 -10.50 -1.34 -18.05
N ASN A 460 -10.26 -2.61 -18.42
CA ASN A 460 -11.33 -3.55 -18.68
C ASN A 460 -11.75 -4.33 -17.43
N TYR A 461 -10.79 -4.73 -16.59
CA TYR A 461 -11.00 -5.75 -15.55
C TYR A 461 -10.55 -5.33 -14.14
N PHE A 462 -9.96 -4.15 -13.95
CA PHE A 462 -9.56 -3.73 -12.60
C PHE A 462 -10.74 -3.16 -11.80
N MET A 463 -11.29 -3.99 -10.91
CA MET A 463 -12.38 -3.62 -10.00
C MET A 463 -11.95 -3.04 -8.63
N GLY A 464 -10.69 -2.65 -8.44
CA GLY A 464 -10.16 -2.17 -7.16
C GLY A 464 -10.90 -0.95 -6.57
N PHE A 465 -11.48 -0.12 -7.44
CA PHE A 465 -12.25 1.06 -7.07
C PHE A 465 -13.74 0.98 -7.46
N GLY A 466 -14.20 -0.20 -7.89
CA GLY A 466 -15.49 -0.39 -8.55
C GLY A 466 -15.53 0.19 -9.97
N LYS A 467 -16.73 0.26 -10.56
CA LYS A 467 -16.95 0.73 -11.94
C LYS A 467 -18.25 1.54 -12.06
N GLY A 468 -18.39 2.25 -13.19
CA GLY A 468 -19.60 2.97 -13.57
C GLY A 468 -19.85 4.25 -12.77
N SER A 469 -21.10 4.70 -12.79
CA SER A 469 -21.55 5.94 -12.11
C SER A 469 -21.36 5.95 -10.58
N ARG A 470 -21.03 4.80 -9.98
CA ARG A 470 -20.84 4.61 -8.53
C ARG A 470 -19.39 4.27 -8.15
N ILE A 471 -18.43 4.53 -9.03
CA ILE A 471 -16.99 4.35 -8.80
C ILE A 471 -16.51 5.19 -7.59
N CYS A 472 -15.42 4.75 -6.95
CA CYS A 472 -14.83 5.40 -5.79
C CYS A 472 -14.74 6.93 -5.92
N LEU A 473 -15.04 7.66 -4.84
CA LEU A 473 -14.89 9.12 -4.76
C LEU A 473 -13.43 9.53 -4.60
N GLY A 474 -12.74 8.90 -3.66
CA GLY A 474 -11.39 9.26 -3.26
C GLY A 474 -10.28 8.62 -4.09
N ILE A 475 -10.51 8.17 -5.32
CA ILE A 475 -9.50 7.42 -6.09
C ILE A 475 -8.17 8.17 -6.20
N ASN A 476 -8.20 9.48 -6.46
CA ASN A 476 -6.99 10.30 -6.57
C ASN A 476 -6.30 10.49 -5.22
N LEU A 477 -7.07 10.62 -4.13
CA LEU A 477 -6.53 10.75 -2.77
C LEU A 477 -5.84 9.45 -2.35
N VAL A 478 -6.47 8.29 -2.60
CA VAL A 478 -5.89 6.97 -2.33
C VAL A 478 -4.58 6.79 -3.09
N TYR A 479 -4.52 7.13 -4.38
CA TYR A 479 -3.26 7.03 -5.12
C TYR A 479 -2.18 7.98 -4.57
N ALA A 480 -2.53 9.21 -4.20
CA ALA A 480 -1.58 10.14 -3.60
C ALA A 480 -1.00 9.60 -2.29
N GLU A 481 -1.87 9.10 -1.40
CA GLU A 481 -1.45 8.49 -0.13
C GLU A 481 -0.56 7.26 -0.35
N LEU A 482 -0.98 6.32 -1.21
CA LEU A 482 -0.20 5.11 -1.47
C LEU A 482 1.13 5.42 -2.16
N TYR A 483 1.14 6.34 -3.13
CA TYR A 483 2.35 6.67 -3.87
C TYR A 483 3.38 7.31 -2.96
N LEU A 484 3.01 8.38 -2.26
CA LEU A 484 3.93 9.09 -1.38
C LEU A 484 4.38 8.20 -0.20
N ALA A 485 3.47 7.44 0.41
CA ALA A 485 3.82 6.60 1.56
C ALA A 485 4.74 5.44 1.16
N VAL A 486 4.45 4.74 0.06
CA VAL A 486 5.30 3.63 -0.40
C VAL A 486 6.66 4.16 -0.86
N ALA A 487 6.71 5.24 -1.64
CA ALA A 487 7.97 5.82 -2.09
C ALA A 487 8.85 6.22 -0.90
N SER A 488 8.30 6.94 0.09
CA SER A 488 9.03 7.34 1.29
C SER A 488 9.46 6.15 2.15
N LEU A 489 8.58 5.19 2.41
CA LEU A 489 8.92 4.07 3.28
C LEU A 489 9.94 3.11 2.64
N MET A 490 9.81 2.83 1.34
CA MET A 490 10.71 1.90 0.65
C MET A 490 12.08 2.50 0.38
N THR A 491 12.21 3.82 0.21
CA THR A 491 13.50 4.48 0.00
C THR A 491 14.24 4.77 1.29
N ARG A 492 13.52 5.01 2.39
CA ARG A 492 14.13 5.46 3.66
C ARG A 492 14.39 4.35 4.66
N PHE A 493 13.74 3.19 4.55
CA PHE A 493 13.84 2.12 5.55
C PHE A 493 14.07 0.76 4.89
N ASP A 494 14.93 -0.07 5.49
CA ASP A 494 14.87 -1.52 5.34
C ASP A 494 13.90 -2.07 6.39
N MET A 495 12.91 -2.81 5.91
CA MET A 495 11.93 -3.43 6.78
C MET A 495 11.88 -4.91 6.48
N ARG A 496 11.62 -5.71 7.51
CA ARG A 496 11.35 -7.13 7.39
C ARG A 496 10.01 -7.42 8.02
N LEU A 497 9.31 -8.41 7.50
CA LEU A 497 8.09 -8.88 8.13
C LEU A 497 8.42 -9.55 9.46
N HIS A 498 7.57 -9.36 10.46
CA HIS A 498 7.74 -9.92 11.79
C HIS A 498 6.46 -10.59 12.25
N ASP A 499 6.56 -11.88 12.61
CA ASP A 499 5.40 -12.71 12.98
C ASP A 499 4.17 -12.38 12.11
N THR A 500 4.39 -12.33 10.80
CA THR A 500 3.34 -12.10 9.81
C THR A 500 3.24 -13.35 8.98
N VAL A 501 2.11 -14.05 9.13
CA VAL A 501 1.81 -15.26 8.37
C VAL A 501 0.79 -14.89 7.32
N ARG A 502 1.15 -15.03 6.04
CA ARG A 502 0.31 -14.62 4.90
C ARG A 502 -1.13 -15.10 5.03
N GLU A 503 -1.32 -16.39 5.26
CA GLU A 503 -2.65 -17.03 5.32
C GLU A 503 -3.51 -16.52 6.49
N ARG A 504 -2.87 -16.12 7.59
CA ARG A 504 -3.49 -15.65 8.83
C ARG A 504 -3.80 -14.16 8.78
N ASP A 505 -2.82 -13.35 8.38
CA ASP A 505 -2.80 -11.89 8.56
C ASP A 505 -3.10 -11.10 7.27
N VAL A 506 -2.90 -11.71 6.10
CA VAL A 506 -2.98 -11.03 4.79
C VAL A 506 -4.13 -11.54 3.95
N ASP A 507 -4.19 -12.83 3.70
CA ASP A 507 -5.17 -13.41 2.78
C ASP A 507 -6.60 -13.12 3.24
N VAL A 508 -7.47 -12.75 2.29
CA VAL A 508 -8.88 -12.53 2.60
C VAL A 508 -9.55 -13.85 2.95
N LYS A 509 -10.02 -13.95 4.20
CA LYS A 509 -10.76 -15.10 4.72
C LYS A 509 -12.19 -14.73 5.12
N ARG A 510 -12.56 -13.45 5.17
CA ARG A 510 -13.91 -13.00 5.54
C ARG A 510 -14.36 -11.86 4.62
N ASP A 511 -15.64 -11.86 4.23
CA ASP A 511 -16.25 -10.82 3.38
C ASP A 511 -17.32 -10.05 4.17
N CYS A 512 -17.07 -8.77 4.47
CA CYS A 512 -18.05 -7.88 5.09
C CYS A 512 -18.10 -6.53 4.37
N ILE A 513 -18.33 -6.55 3.05
CA ILE A 513 -18.04 -5.43 2.12
C ILE A 513 -16.55 -5.33 1.86
N ILE A 514 -15.78 -5.24 2.95
CA ILE A 514 -14.32 -5.25 2.97
C ILE A 514 -13.79 -6.67 3.14
N GLY A 515 -12.70 -6.99 2.42
CA GLY A 515 -11.99 -8.25 2.56
C GLY A 515 -11.11 -8.24 3.80
N LEU A 516 -11.45 -9.07 4.79
CA LEU A 516 -10.72 -9.18 6.05
C LEU A 516 -9.93 -10.49 6.16
N PRO A 517 -8.78 -10.48 6.87
CA PRO A 517 -8.00 -11.68 7.14
C PRO A 517 -8.70 -12.62 8.14
N SER A 518 -8.02 -13.68 8.60
CA SER A 518 -8.57 -14.57 9.63
C SER A 518 -8.96 -13.80 10.90
N ALA A 519 -9.91 -14.33 11.67
CA ALA A 519 -10.27 -13.74 12.98
C ALA A 519 -9.12 -13.88 14.01
N GLU A 520 -8.20 -14.79 13.77
CA GLU A 520 -6.99 -15.04 14.57
C GLU A 520 -5.81 -14.14 14.14
N GLY A 521 -5.97 -13.36 13.08
CA GLY A 521 -4.93 -12.47 12.59
C GLY A 521 -4.56 -11.38 13.58
N GLN A 522 -3.25 -11.18 13.78
CA GLN A 522 -2.69 -10.11 14.62
C GLN A 522 -2.36 -8.85 13.80
N GLY A 523 -2.69 -8.88 12.51
CA GLY A 523 -2.37 -7.82 11.56
C GLY A 523 -0.98 -7.99 10.95
N ILE A 524 -0.70 -7.18 9.93
CA ILE A 524 0.61 -7.14 9.28
C ILE A 524 1.56 -6.34 10.18
N ARG A 525 2.66 -6.98 10.61
CA ARG A 525 3.67 -6.41 11.50
C ARG A 525 5.04 -6.44 10.83
N GLY A 526 5.78 -5.35 10.96
CA GLY A 526 7.16 -5.25 10.50
C GLY A 526 8.11 -5.17 11.69
N ASN A 527 9.27 -5.84 11.59
CA ASN A 527 10.42 -5.59 12.45
C ASN A 527 11.58 -5.06 11.60
N HIS A 528 12.40 -4.22 12.20
CA HIS A 528 13.35 -3.40 11.47
C HIS A 528 14.74 -4.04 11.35
N LEU A 529 15.42 -3.68 10.25
CA LEU A 529 16.86 -3.51 10.18
C LEU A 529 17.04 -2.15 9.49
N LEU A 530 17.62 -1.14 10.14
CA LEU A 530 17.79 0.18 9.51
C LEU A 530 18.59 0.11 8.19
N ILE A 531 18.05 0.71 7.13
CA ILE A 531 18.78 1.76 6.38
C ILE A 531 18.22 2.99 7.06
N ILE A 532 18.86 3.73 7.94
CA ILE A 532 20.18 4.32 7.97
C ILE A 532 20.61 4.24 9.43
N MET A 533 21.75 3.61 9.74
CA MET A 533 22.27 3.29 11.09
C MET A 533 22.10 1.83 11.55
N ALA A 534 22.16 0.85 10.64
CA ALA A 534 23.18 -0.14 10.92
C ALA A 534 24.51 0.64 10.93
N PRO A 535 25.39 0.51 11.94
CA PRO A 535 26.70 1.18 11.92
C PRO A 535 27.44 0.89 10.60
N ILE A 536 27.07 -0.21 9.92
CA ILE A 536 27.58 -0.66 8.65
C ILE A 536 26.43 -0.80 7.63
N SER A 537 26.37 0.11 6.66
CA SER A 537 25.51 0.01 5.47
C SER A 537 26.05 -1.05 4.49
N LYS A 538 25.17 -1.82 3.83
CA LYS A 538 25.51 -2.93 2.93
C LYS A 538 25.07 -2.64 1.48
N ILE A 539 25.94 -2.82 0.48
CA ILE A 539 25.60 -2.79 -0.96
C ILE A 539 25.98 -4.13 -1.58
N ALA A 540 25.02 -4.84 -2.20
CA ALA A 540 25.28 -6.07 -2.93
C ALA A 540 25.96 -5.78 -4.28
N LEU A 541 27.00 -6.54 -4.61
CA LEU A 541 27.68 -6.45 -5.91
C LEU A 541 27.02 -7.39 -6.93
N GLY A 542 26.90 -6.95 -8.18
CA GLY A 542 26.32 -7.69 -9.30
C GLY A 542 27.34 -8.54 -10.07
N PRO A 543 26.90 -9.34 -11.07
CA PRO A 543 27.76 -10.25 -11.84
C PRO A 543 28.95 -9.57 -12.53
N LEU A 544 28.77 -8.33 -13.00
CA LEU A 544 29.83 -7.55 -13.66
C LEU A 544 30.85 -6.99 -12.66
N ASP A 545 30.48 -6.78 -11.40
CA ASP A 545 31.39 -6.34 -10.34
C ASP A 545 32.37 -7.46 -9.93
N HIS A 546 32.01 -8.72 -10.20
CA HIS A 546 32.90 -9.87 -10.06
C HIS A 546 33.94 -10.00 -11.20
N ILE A 547 33.76 -9.26 -12.30
CA ILE A 547 34.65 -9.30 -13.48
C ILE A 547 35.88 -8.39 -13.29
N ALA A 548 35.82 -7.44 -12.35
CA ALA A 548 36.92 -6.53 -12.05
C ALA A 548 38.00 -7.18 -11.16
N ALA A 549 38.55 -8.32 -11.57
CA ALA A 549 39.59 -9.01 -10.79
C ALA A 549 40.99 -9.00 -11.43
N TRP A 550 41.18 -8.52 -12.67
CA TRP A 550 42.50 -8.66 -13.33
C TRP A 550 43.00 -7.45 -14.13
N ASN A 551 42.19 -6.42 -14.39
CA ASN A 551 42.58 -5.28 -15.24
C ASN A 551 41.98 -3.94 -14.78
N ILE A 552 42.25 -3.51 -13.54
CA ILE A 552 42.07 -2.09 -13.20
C ILE A 552 43.33 -1.36 -13.68
N PRO A 553 43.25 -0.46 -14.68
CA PRO A 553 44.43 0.26 -15.15
C PRO A 553 44.98 1.16 -14.03
N GLN A 554 46.25 0.95 -13.71
CA GLN A 554 46.99 1.80 -12.77
C GLN A 554 47.08 3.21 -13.37
N SER A 555 46.75 4.24 -12.60
CA SER A 555 46.89 5.63 -13.00
C SER A 555 47.75 6.41 -12.01
N VAL A 556 48.75 7.12 -12.54
CA VAL A 556 49.67 7.98 -11.78
C VAL A 556 49.45 9.41 -12.22
N ILE A 557 49.22 10.32 -11.27
CA ILE A 557 48.92 11.74 -11.54
C ILE A 557 50.02 12.61 -10.94
N TYR A 558 50.82 13.30 -11.74
CA TYR A 558 51.81 14.24 -11.21
C TYR A 558 51.17 15.61 -10.97
N LEU A 559 51.29 16.14 -9.75
CA LEU A 559 50.86 17.51 -9.43
C LEU A 559 52.09 18.35 -9.07
N SER A 560 52.35 19.38 -9.87
CA SER A 560 53.33 20.41 -9.51
C SER A 560 52.76 21.27 -8.40
N LEU A 561 53.51 21.44 -7.31
CA LEU A 561 53.16 22.39 -6.25
C LEU A 561 53.61 23.80 -6.65
N LYS A 562 52.90 24.81 -6.17
CA LYS A 562 53.35 26.21 -6.28
C LYS A 562 54.51 26.44 -5.32
N HIS A 563 55.34 27.45 -5.60
CA HIS A 563 56.53 27.77 -4.80
C HIS A 563 56.26 28.08 -3.32
N ASP A 564 55.02 28.46 -2.98
CA ASP A 564 54.56 28.86 -1.65
C ASP A 564 53.71 27.79 -0.93
N VAL A 565 53.48 26.62 -1.55
CA VAL A 565 52.65 25.55 -0.98
C VAL A 565 53.53 24.47 -0.39
N THR A 566 53.37 24.20 0.92
CA THR A 566 54.10 23.10 1.54
C THR A 566 53.49 21.74 1.17
N VAL A 567 54.29 20.69 1.32
CA VAL A 567 53.88 19.30 1.19
C VAL A 567 52.68 18.97 2.10
N LEU A 568 52.70 19.48 3.33
CA LEU A 568 51.64 19.26 4.31
C LEU A 568 50.33 19.96 3.91
N ASP A 569 50.41 21.16 3.35
CA ASP A 569 49.23 21.89 2.85
C ASP A 569 48.57 21.13 1.69
N ALA A 570 49.38 20.62 0.76
CA ALA A 570 48.90 19.83 -0.37
C ALA A 570 48.25 18.51 0.08
N PHE A 571 48.84 17.82 1.06
CA PHE A 571 48.27 16.61 1.63
C PHE A 571 46.93 16.87 2.33
N THR A 572 46.84 17.96 3.10
CA THR A 572 45.62 18.37 3.81
C THR A 572 44.49 18.64 2.83
N LEU A 573 44.77 19.32 1.72
CA LEU A 573 43.79 19.58 0.66
C LEU A 573 43.32 18.30 -0.05
N LEU A 574 44.22 17.34 -0.27
CA LEU A 574 43.87 16.03 -0.84
C LEU A 574 42.96 15.23 0.10
N GLN A 575 43.27 15.21 1.40
CA GLN A 575 42.41 14.59 2.40
C GLN A 575 41.02 15.23 2.45
N GLU A 576 40.94 16.56 2.39
CA GLU A 576 39.67 17.28 2.35
C GLU A 576 38.86 16.97 1.07
N GLY A 577 39.53 16.85 -0.08
CA GLY A 577 38.90 16.46 -1.34
C GLY A 577 38.32 15.03 -1.30
N LEU A 578 39.09 14.07 -0.76
CA LEU A 578 38.60 12.70 -0.56
C LEU A 578 37.45 12.65 0.43
N ARG A 579 37.53 13.40 1.54
CA ARG A 579 36.45 13.49 2.53
C ARG A 579 35.15 13.97 1.90
N ARG A 580 35.20 15.01 1.06
CA ARG A 580 34.02 15.48 0.29
C ARG A 580 33.50 14.44 -0.68
N THR A 581 34.40 13.70 -1.33
CA THR A 581 34.04 12.63 -2.25
C THR A 581 33.33 11.49 -1.51
N PHE A 582 33.83 11.07 -0.35
CA PHE A 582 33.20 10.04 0.48
C PHE A 582 31.89 10.50 1.10
N ALA A 583 31.73 11.80 1.40
CA ALA A 583 30.44 12.33 1.83
C ALA A 583 29.35 12.22 0.74
N GLN A 584 29.74 12.32 -0.54
CA GLN A 584 28.83 12.16 -1.68
C GLN A 584 28.64 10.71 -2.10
N ILE A 585 29.68 9.89 -1.95
CA ILE A 585 29.73 8.48 -2.35
C ILE A 585 30.29 7.63 -1.20
N PRO A 586 29.47 7.35 -0.15
CA PRO A 586 29.96 6.79 1.11
C PRO A 586 30.56 5.39 1.01
N TRP A 587 30.13 4.59 0.03
CA TRP A 587 30.60 3.21 -0.12
C TRP A 587 32.05 3.10 -0.58
N LEU A 588 32.65 4.16 -1.15
CA LEU A 588 34.09 4.21 -1.46
C LEU A 588 34.96 4.16 -0.19
N ASN A 589 34.41 4.56 0.95
CA ASN A 589 35.02 4.48 2.28
C ASN A 589 34.82 3.08 2.93
N GLY A 590 34.22 2.13 2.19
CA GLY A 590 33.82 0.82 2.68
C GLY A 590 34.83 -0.31 2.44
N ARG A 591 34.44 -1.51 2.87
CA ARG A 591 35.16 -2.76 2.65
C ARG A 591 34.27 -3.78 1.95
N VAL A 592 34.85 -4.56 1.05
CA VAL A 592 34.23 -5.69 0.36
C VAL A 592 34.33 -6.95 1.23
N HIS A 593 33.20 -7.60 1.47
CA HIS A 593 33.06 -8.85 2.23
C HIS A 593 32.29 -9.89 1.41
N ARG A 594 32.34 -11.16 1.83
CA ARG A 594 31.30 -12.13 1.42
C ARG A 594 29.97 -11.78 2.08
N GLN A 595 28.90 -11.89 1.32
CA GLN A 595 27.56 -11.81 1.90
C GLN A 595 27.35 -12.94 2.91
N THR A 596 26.71 -12.59 4.01
CA THR A 596 26.30 -13.52 5.05
C THR A 596 24.81 -13.83 4.90
N GLU A 597 24.33 -14.99 5.34
CA GLU A 597 22.94 -15.44 5.12
C GLU A 597 21.88 -14.46 5.66
N ASP A 598 22.25 -13.57 6.59
CA ASP A 598 21.42 -12.49 7.11
C ASP A 598 21.29 -11.28 6.17
N THR A 599 22.10 -11.19 5.11
CA THR A 599 22.03 -10.11 4.10
C THR A 599 20.80 -10.29 3.21
N THR A 600 20.01 -9.22 3.05
CA THR A 600 18.84 -9.22 2.17
C THR A 600 19.24 -9.53 0.73
N GLY A 601 18.66 -10.57 0.12
CA GLY A 601 19.00 -10.99 -1.24
C GLY A 601 20.25 -11.87 -1.34
N TRP A 602 20.67 -12.48 -0.22
CA TRP A 602 21.85 -13.35 -0.14
C TRP A 602 21.89 -14.44 -1.22
N ARG A 603 23.07 -14.63 -1.82
CA ARG A 603 23.39 -15.79 -2.66
C ARG A 603 24.74 -16.38 -2.24
N PRO A 604 24.90 -17.72 -2.29
CA PRO A 604 26.19 -18.36 -2.01
C PRO A 604 27.31 -17.78 -2.88
N GLY A 605 28.37 -17.30 -2.24
CA GLY A 605 29.56 -16.77 -2.93
C GLY A 605 29.49 -15.30 -3.36
N GLN A 606 28.35 -14.61 -3.18
CA GLN A 606 28.19 -13.20 -3.56
C GLN A 606 28.96 -12.26 -2.60
N LEU A 607 29.41 -11.12 -3.13
CA LEU A 607 30.14 -10.10 -2.37
C LEU A 607 29.23 -8.91 -2.04
N GLU A 608 29.54 -8.22 -0.95
CA GLU A 608 28.89 -6.98 -0.53
C GLU A 608 29.92 -5.94 -0.06
N ILE A 609 29.63 -4.66 -0.27
CA ILE A 609 30.36 -3.56 0.35
C ILE A 609 29.69 -3.23 1.67
N ARG A 610 30.46 -3.29 2.75
CA ARG A 610 30.13 -2.86 4.10
C ARG A 610 30.81 -1.52 4.36
N PHE A 611 30.06 -0.46 4.65
CA PHE A 611 30.64 0.85 4.92
C PHE A 611 29.93 1.55 6.07
N GLU A 612 30.70 2.26 6.89
CA GLU A 612 30.13 3.17 7.88
C GLU A 612 29.99 4.56 7.25
N PRO A 613 28.93 5.33 7.58
CA PRO A 613 28.86 6.73 7.20
C PRO A 613 30.13 7.45 7.65
N PRO A 614 30.86 8.16 6.76
CA PRO A 614 32.15 8.73 7.11
C PRO A 614 31.98 9.72 8.27
N SER A 615 32.75 9.52 9.34
CA SER A 615 32.91 10.52 10.40
C SER A 615 33.39 11.83 9.77
N LEU A 616 32.73 12.95 10.08
CA LEU A 616 33.22 14.28 9.71
C LEU A 616 34.39 14.73 10.60
N GLU A 617 34.69 13.97 11.66
CA GLU A 617 35.77 14.20 12.60
C GLU A 617 36.92 13.20 12.35
N GLY A 618 38.07 13.71 11.92
CA GLY A 618 39.30 12.95 11.71
C GLY A 618 39.72 12.75 10.23
N PRO A 619 41.02 12.53 9.96
CA PRO A 619 41.51 12.27 8.61
C PRO A 619 41.09 10.88 8.08
N PRO A 620 40.75 10.72 6.77
CA PRO A 620 40.39 9.42 6.20
C PRO A 620 41.57 8.44 6.26
N HIS A 621 41.36 7.24 6.82
CA HIS A 621 42.44 6.25 7.04
C HIS A 621 42.93 5.60 5.74
N GLN A 622 42.16 5.71 4.66
CA GLN A 622 42.48 5.16 3.35
C GLN A 622 43.55 5.95 2.58
N LEU A 623 43.86 7.18 2.99
CA LEU A 623 44.93 7.99 2.40
C LEU A 623 46.08 8.17 3.40
N ARG A 624 47.23 7.59 3.08
CA ARG A 624 48.44 7.69 3.92
C ARG A 624 49.39 8.76 3.42
N PHE A 625 49.92 9.56 4.34
CA PHE A 625 51.05 10.45 4.11
C PHE A 625 52.34 9.67 4.20
N ASN A 626 53.25 9.87 3.26
CA ASN A 626 54.61 9.39 3.38
C ASN A 626 55.59 10.42 2.80
N GLU A 627 56.46 10.95 3.64
CA GLU A 627 57.57 11.81 3.25
C GLU A 627 58.78 10.93 2.99
N LEU A 628 59.29 10.96 1.76
CA LEU A 628 60.45 10.16 1.40
C LEU A 628 61.71 10.93 1.79
N GLU A 629 62.43 10.44 2.79
CA GLU A 629 63.76 10.92 3.13
C GLU A 629 64.75 10.46 2.05
N THR A 630 65.10 11.38 1.14
CA THR A 630 66.10 11.14 0.10
C THR A 630 67.00 12.35 -0.09
N ASP A 631 68.30 12.10 -0.24
CA ASP A 631 69.29 13.13 -0.58
C ASP A 631 69.25 13.53 -2.08
N LEU A 632 68.48 12.79 -2.89
CA LEU A 632 68.33 13.02 -4.33
C LEU A 632 67.30 14.11 -4.62
N LYS A 633 67.62 15.06 -5.51
CA LYS A 633 66.65 16.04 -6.01
C LYS A 633 65.73 15.37 -7.03
N PHE A 634 64.53 15.93 -7.23
CA PHE A 634 63.57 15.44 -8.22
C PHE A 634 64.15 15.35 -9.64
N SER A 635 65.03 16.28 -10.02
CA SER A 635 65.75 16.25 -11.30
C SER A 635 66.58 14.97 -11.47
N ASP A 636 67.24 14.53 -10.40
CA ASP A 636 68.16 13.40 -10.41
C ASP A 636 67.37 12.08 -10.53
N LEU A 637 66.21 12.00 -9.87
CA LEU A 637 65.28 10.86 -9.96
C LEU A 637 64.63 10.72 -11.34
N ARG A 638 64.33 11.84 -11.99
CA ARG A 638 63.76 11.85 -13.36
C ARG A 638 64.77 11.35 -14.39
N ASP A 639 66.03 11.78 -14.26
CA ASP A 639 67.05 11.55 -15.27
C ASP A 639 67.70 10.14 -15.15
N HIS A 640 67.66 9.50 -13.97
CA HIS A 640 68.21 8.15 -13.73
C HIS A 640 67.19 7.01 -13.87
N GLY A 641 65.91 7.33 -14.07
CA GLY A 641 64.82 6.38 -13.82
C GLY A 641 64.63 6.15 -12.31
N PHE A 642 63.39 5.96 -11.87
CA PHE A 642 63.03 5.88 -10.46
C PHE A 642 63.75 4.71 -9.76
N PRO A 643 64.69 4.95 -8.82
CA PRO A 643 65.33 3.88 -8.05
C PRO A 643 64.31 3.31 -7.07
N LEU A 644 63.98 2.02 -7.21
CA LEU A 644 62.97 1.35 -6.38
C LEU A 644 63.48 1.10 -4.95
N ASP A 645 64.80 1.07 -4.78
CA ASP A 645 65.54 1.00 -3.52
C ASP A 645 65.42 2.27 -2.65
N THR A 646 64.94 3.40 -3.21
CA THR A 646 64.61 4.60 -2.42
C THR A 646 63.33 4.42 -1.58
N PHE A 647 62.54 3.38 -1.84
CA PHE A 647 61.30 3.09 -1.13
C PHE A 647 61.48 1.82 -0.29
N LYS A 648 61.43 1.95 1.04
CA LYS A 648 61.43 0.78 1.92
C LYS A 648 60.18 -0.06 1.63
N GLU A 649 60.35 -1.36 1.44
CA GLU A 649 59.30 -2.29 1.02
C GLU A 649 58.10 -2.29 2.00
N GLU A 650 58.37 -2.09 3.28
CA GLU A 650 57.39 -1.99 4.38
C GLU A 650 56.55 -0.70 4.38
N THR A 651 56.95 0.34 3.66
CA THR A 651 56.24 1.63 3.57
C THR A 651 55.45 1.81 2.29
N LEU A 652 55.48 0.81 1.41
CA LEU A 652 54.75 0.78 0.15
C LEU A 652 53.48 -0.08 0.27
N LEU A 653 52.33 0.46 -0.16
CA LEU A 653 51.16 -0.36 -0.46
C LEU A 653 51.44 -1.18 -1.73
N TRP A 654 52.14 -2.31 -1.62
CA TRP A 654 52.42 -3.20 -2.75
C TRP A 654 51.14 -3.81 -3.30
N ALA A 655 51.00 -3.78 -4.63
CA ALA A 655 50.10 -4.65 -5.36
C ALA A 655 50.78 -6.00 -5.61
N MET A 656 50.92 -6.81 -4.56
CA MET A 656 50.96 -8.27 -4.76
C MET A 656 49.66 -8.70 -5.46
N PRO A 657 49.63 -9.80 -6.24
CA PRO A 657 48.38 -10.29 -6.82
C PRO A 657 47.34 -10.39 -5.70
N PHE A 658 46.29 -9.59 -5.86
CA PHE A 658 45.23 -9.36 -4.89
C PHE A 658 44.75 -10.71 -4.35
N LYS A 659 45.13 -11.05 -3.11
CA LYS A 659 44.54 -12.15 -2.34
C LYS A 659 43.59 -11.51 -1.33
N PRO A 660 42.41 -11.04 -1.77
CA PRO A 660 41.46 -10.39 -0.89
C PRO A 660 41.04 -11.36 0.20
N ASP A 661 41.25 -10.95 1.44
CA ASP A 661 40.65 -11.62 2.59
C ASP A 661 39.22 -11.07 2.74
N PHE A 662 38.29 -11.65 1.98
CA PHE A 662 36.88 -11.27 2.04
C PHE A 662 36.19 -11.67 3.35
N GLU A 663 36.85 -12.48 4.19
CA GLU A 663 36.36 -12.76 5.55
C GLU A 663 36.67 -11.58 6.47
N LYS A 664 37.88 -11.02 6.41
CA LYS A 664 38.28 -9.84 7.21
C LYS A 664 37.88 -8.49 6.59
N GLY A 665 37.44 -8.49 5.34
CA GLY A 665 37.05 -7.30 4.59
C GLY A 665 38.22 -6.62 3.92
N THR A 666 38.05 -6.28 2.64
CA THR A 666 39.08 -5.60 1.83
C THR A 666 38.61 -4.21 1.43
N GLU A 667 39.42 -3.17 1.67
CA GLU A 667 39.07 -1.78 1.36
C GLU A 667 38.68 -1.60 -0.12
N VAL A 668 37.58 -0.86 -0.36
CA VAL A 668 37.10 -0.52 -1.71
C VAL A 668 38.08 0.41 -2.41
N LEU A 669 38.64 1.37 -1.67
CA LEU A 669 39.63 2.33 -2.17
C LEU A 669 40.75 2.50 -1.14
N THR A 670 42.00 2.40 -1.60
CA THR A 670 43.19 2.73 -0.81
C THR A 670 44.15 3.56 -1.66
N ALA A 671 44.76 4.59 -1.09
CA ALA A 671 45.70 5.44 -1.78
C ALA A 671 46.87 5.85 -0.87
N GLN A 672 48.03 6.13 -1.48
CA GLN A 672 49.20 6.65 -0.78
C GLN A 672 49.69 7.92 -1.48
N ALA A 673 49.86 9.00 -0.73
CA ALA A 673 50.50 10.20 -1.24
C ALA A 673 51.96 10.22 -0.77
N ASN A 674 52.87 10.04 -1.73
CA ASN A 674 54.30 10.13 -1.51
C ASN A 674 54.80 11.53 -1.91
N PHE A 675 55.63 12.12 -1.07
CA PHE A 675 56.18 13.46 -1.32
C PHE A 675 57.70 13.41 -1.49
N LEU A 676 58.17 14.13 -2.49
CA LEU A 676 59.59 14.41 -2.73
C LEU A 676 59.80 15.93 -2.63
N PRO A 677 60.99 16.41 -2.21
CA PRO A 677 61.32 17.83 -2.32
C PRO A 677 61.14 18.33 -3.76
N GLY A 678 60.10 19.13 -4.02
CA GLY A 678 59.76 19.67 -5.34
C GLY A 678 58.69 18.94 -6.15
N GLY A 679 57.97 17.94 -5.60
CA GLY A 679 56.86 17.31 -6.32
C GLY A 679 56.02 16.30 -5.53
N LEU A 680 54.74 16.19 -5.89
CA LEU A 680 53.80 15.20 -5.37
C LEU A 680 53.77 13.95 -6.27
N ARG A 681 53.80 12.76 -5.65
CA ARG A 681 53.38 11.50 -6.26
C ARG A 681 52.18 10.91 -5.49
N PRO A 682 50.93 11.07 -5.95
CA PRO A 682 49.86 10.18 -5.54
C PRO A 682 50.15 8.81 -6.17
N CYS A 683 50.56 7.83 -5.35
CA CYS A 683 50.63 6.44 -5.75
C CYS A 683 49.33 5.76 -5.33
N SER A 684 48.46 5.55 -6.30
CA SER A 684 47.73 4.31 -6.41
C SER A 684 48.56 3.42 -7.33
N PHE A 685 49.14 2.35 -6.77
CA PHE A 685 49.90 1.30 -7.47
C PHE A 685 51.32 1.65 -7.92
N CYS A 686 52.33 1.17 -7.18
CA CYS A 686 53.73 1.16 -7.60
C CYS A 686 54.19 -0.31 -7.63
N GLY A 687 54.59 -0.84 -8.81
CA GLY A 687 55.09 -2.22 -9.00
C GLY A 687 56.58 -2.39 -8.71
N GLU A 688 56.99 -3.62 -8.34
CA GLU A 688 58.37 -3.99 -7.96
C GLU A 688 59.31 -4.22 -9.16
N PRO A 689 60.66 -4.21 -8.94
CA PRO A 689 61.69 -4.41 -9.95
C PRO A 689 61.85 -5.89 -10.36
N GLY A 690 60.95 -6.41 -11.18
CA GLY A 690 61.03 -7.76 -11.74
C GLY A 690 61.97 -7.93 -12.95
N LEU A 691 62.63 -6.88 -13.44
CA LEU A 691 63.38 -6.90 -14.70
C LEU A 691 64.80 -7.50 -14.63
N ARG A 692 65.19 -8.13 -13.52
CA ARG A 692 66.44 -8.92 -13.44
C ARG A 692 66.27 -10.44 -13.62
N ARG A 693 65.05 -11.00 -13.59
CA ARG A 693 64.87 -12.46 -13.77
C ARG A 693 64.43 -12.90 -15.17
N HIS A 694 64.06 -11.98 -16.06
CA HIS A 694 63.65 -12.35 -17.42
C HIS A 694 64.78 -12.43 -18.46
N ARG A 695 66.02 -12.07 -18.09
CA ARG A 695 67.17 -12.15 -19.01
C ARG A 695 67.92 -13.50 -18.95
N ASP A 696 67.72 -14.27 -17.89
CA ASP A 696 68.37 -15.58 -17.72
C ASP A 696 67.43 -16.76 -18.01
N ALA A 697 66.11 -16.54 -18.01
CA ALA A 697 65.12 -17.58 -18.33
C ALA A 697 64.80 -17.72 -19.84
N LEU A 698 65.49 -16.98 -20.72
CA LEU A 698 65.34 -17.05 -22.18
C LEU A 698 66.60 -17.58 -22.90
N ARG A 699 67.50 -18.25 -22.17
CA ARG A 699 68.65 -18.96 -22.77
C ARG A 699 68.55 -20.48 -22.76
N ASP A 700 67.63 -21.06 -21.99
CA ASP A 700 67.44 -22.51 -21.91
C ASP A 700 65.98 -22.90 -22.09
N THR A 701 65.50 -22.85 -23.34
CA THR A 701 64.49 -23.80 -23.84
C THR A 701 64.55 -23.76 -25.36
N ASP A 702 65.33 -24.69 -25.88
CA ASP A 702 65.22 -25.18 -27.25
C ASP A 702 63.80 -25.76 -27.42
N LEU A 703 63.13 -25.42 -28.52
CA LEU A 703 62.08 -26.18 -29.24
C LEU A 703 61.23 -25.20 -30.06
N GLY A 704 61.54 -25.11 -31.35
CA GLY A 704 60.69 -24.47 -32.33
C GLY A 704 59.48 -25.33 -32.69
N GLN A 705 58.31 -24.70 -32.79
CA GLN A 705 57.39 -24.74 -33.94
C GLN A 705 56.15 -23.85 -33.65
N PRO A 706 55.52 -23.24 -34.69
CA PRO A 706 54.43 -22.28 -34.52
C PRO A 706 53.06 -22.95 -34.33
N LEU A 707 52.27 -22.45 -33.38
CA LEU A 707 50.88 -22.85 -33.12
C LEU A 707 49.98 -22.61 -34.35
N GLN A 708 49.34 -23.67 -34.83
CA GLN A 708 48.20 -23.62 -35.77
C GLN A 708 46.88 -23.38 -35.03
N LEU A 709 46.03 -22.55 -35.66
CA LEU A 709 44.60 -22.36 -35.36
C LEU A 709 43.78 -23.55 -35.88
N VAL A 710 42.86 -24.09 -35.08
CA VAL A 710 41.72 -24.97 -35.46
C VAL A 710 40.68 -24.81 -34.33
N ASP A 711 39.54 -24.13 -34.50
CA ASP A 711 38.25 -24.54 -35.11
C ASP A 711 37.59 -25.75 -34.40
N ASP A 712 36.62 -25.48 -33.52
CA ASP A 712 35.75 -26.50 -32.90
C ASP A 712 34.47 -26.66 -33.74
N GLU A 713 34.35 -27.81 -34.42
CA GLU A 713 33.12 -28.28 -35.07
C GLU A 713 32.26 -29.13 -34.11
N TYR A 714 30.96 -28.95 -34.27
CA TYR A 714 29.85 -29.70 -33.68
C TYR A 714 29.91 -31.20 -34.03
N ASP A 715 29.60 -32.06 -33.05
CA ASP A 715 29.37 -33.49 -33.28
C ASP A 715 27.85 -33.79 -33.38
N ASP A 716 27.49 -34.45 -34.49
CA ASP A 716 26.19 -34.99 -34.86
C ASP A 716 25.88 -36.28 -34.06
N GLU A 717 24.60 -36.51 -33.73
CA GLU A 717 23.93 -37.78 -34.08
C GLU A 717 22.45 -37.78 -33.63
N GLN A 718 21.57 -37.79 -34.62
CA GLN A 718 20.15 -38.17 -34.57
C GLN A 718 20.02 -39.67 -34.92
N PRO A 719 18.93 -40.41 -34.55
CA PRO A 719 17.67 -40.28 -35.30
C PRO A 719 16.34 -40.56 -34.57
N THR A 720 15.28 -40.05 -35.23
CA THR A 720 13.81 -40.21 -35.08
C THR A 720 13.06 -39.42 -34.01
#